data_AF-A0A1H1XGE8-F1
#
_entry.id   AF-A0A1H1XGE8-F1
#
_cell.length_a   1.000
_cell.length_b   1.000
_cell.length_c   1.000
_cell.angle_alpha   90.00
_cell.angle_beta   90.00
_cell.angle_gamma   90.00
#
_symmetry.space_group_name_H-M   'P 1'
#
loop_
_entity.id
_entity.type
_entity.pdbx_description
1 polymer ?
#
loop_
_entity_poly.entity_id
_entity_poly.type
_entity_poly.pdbx_seq_one_letter_code
_entity_poly.pdbx_strand_id
1 'polypeptide(L)'
;MALAVTIFGLAERASPGILVYAYLRTIRGSGDYPPPIPSRDQFDPVIRRAIDGTELEVVIWDKTFTDAESETVLSDLRAGRFAVPAESPIEPKVLIEGQPFGPIVIVEHSGRVRSCGTGLLRASGVAMKDGVARIHRYLQSFIEVGEIAACLPTIFRIIAEESGLDRIYSKRRRLSCVELFLRDDSRLSANGPLFNARIEKPNFRSKAPTRRVLIRRDEALAGQPYRFHVALNNYDELIEERLFEIAGDIDEVVIEAANHVTDVELSVFHPNGQLADRISGAFVQSYEFGLTAAGRQDFLPQVFEGAPDAVDLSNRPRVATVAFSNPAPGDRSGGLDTLRHNVTDAAMLTGAENWKPENKWLRSSGEDQVEVIRWMKAKLEQPGVVRAFLVDPYLGSDAFRRIIIRHGNETISLVVLVSPGGADPDADTVDTPAAASHLDKLVVTAKEFSEQLCGRISVYHVKRGDGAKQAFHDRYLCTLNQKGTPTVYLLSNSLSKAAGDWPFAISELDRVSSWRVHSYIRALLDGKDRDRAISTSLIWQTPEPGTPALEKARLTESASPPPAETWKLAANLFLEELKQVVFNGSTDEIRGAGPVNRLLASWDSQTDALALADKVFEIVVHRQNVAVHISSMFAAGTADQARVSQRLDELLLNAFITALPPGGGAQPGHLPFDNRHAYLEHIARTIALAPSPTDFVRSRLNPIVAFIVGRLEAQRSDQTSCFEQLEAATCVVAVVLDVAIRAETSKRAYRIGMATDYIYWMGRLARSETAATRLTIDEDMRDVWRSDFLLAASKAAAARRALGDELAGPVQRILDDPLVIPAFKVALSDDGSQPAGP
;
A
#
# COMPACT_ATOMS: atom_id res chain seq x y z
N MET A 1 30.75 -1.00 -0.76
CA MET A 1 29.60 -1.62 -0.06
C MET A 1 28.42 -1.67 -1.02
N ALA A 2 27.99 -2.87 -1.43
CA ALA A 2 26.96 -3.02 -2.46
C ALA A 2 25.62 -2.40 -2.06
N LEU A 3 25.04 -1.65 -3.00
CA LEU A 3 23.69 -1.09 -2.90
C LEU A 3 22.70 -1.92 -3.72
N ALA A 4 21.42 -1.85 -3.34
CA ALA A 4 20.30 -2.06 -4.24
C ALA A 4 19.46 -0.78 -4.33
N VAL A 5 18.78 -0.60 -5.46
CA VAL A 5 17.70 0.38 -5.65
C VAL A 5 16.42 -0.34 -6.05
N THR A 6 15.29 0.14 -5.53
CA THR A 6 13.98 -0.07 -6.17
C THR A 6 13.48 1.26 -6.69
N ILE A 7 13.04 1.26 -7.94
CA ILE A 7 12.48 2.42 -8.63
C ILE A 7 10.98 2.16 -8.82
N PHE A 8 10.17 3.09 -8.33
CA PHE A 8 8.72 3.12 -8.49
C PHE A 8 8.34 4.21 -9.48
N GLY A 9 7.52 3.87 -10.46
CA GLY A 9 7.00 4.81 -11.44
C GLY A 9 5.52 4.58 -11.75
N LEU A 10 4.94 5.51 -12.50
CA LEU A 10 3.59 5.37 -13.07
C LEU A 10 3.72 5.19 -14.57
N ALA A 11 3.06 4.16 -15.10
CA ALA A 11 2.90 3.97 -16.52
C ALA A 11 1.46 3.59 -16.87
N GLU A 12 1.03 4.00 -18.05
CA GLU A 12 0.04 3.25 -18.83
C GLU A 12 0.61 1.85 -19.18
N ARG A 13 -0.27 0.90 -19.46
CA ARG A 13 0.12 -0.48 -19.76
C ARG A 13 1.05 -0.56 -20.98
N ALA A 14 2.20 -1.22 -20.82
CA ALA A 14 3.30 -1.30 -21.79
C ALA A 14 4.00 0.02 -22.19
N SER A 15 3.57 1.19 -21.68
CA SER A 15 4.29 2.46 -21.82
C SER A 15 5.50 2.53 -20.85
N PRO A 16 6.52 3.38 -21.14
CA PRO A 16 7.58 3.72 -20.19
C PRO A 16 7.01 4.47 -18.98
N GLY A 17 7.54 4.19 -17.79
CA GLY A 17 7.07 4.84 -16.57
C GLY A 17 7.74 6.20 -16.30
N ILE A 18 7.01 7.15 -15.71
CA ILE A 18 7.61 8.32 -15.04
C ILE A 18 8.06 7.96 -13.62
N LEU A 19 9.21 8.44 -13.17
CA LEU A 19 9.64 8.26 -11.77
C LEU A 19 8.64 8.91 -10.82
N VAL A 20 8.16 8.12 -9.85
CA VAL A 20 7.37 8.59 -8.71
C VAL A 20 8.22 8.63 -7.45
N TYR A 21 9.02 7.59 -7.22
CA TYR A 21 9.77 7.41 -5.99
C TYR A 21 10.91 6.40 -6.23
N ALA A 22 12.05 6.54 -5.55
CA ALA A 22 13.05 5.48 -5.51
C ALA A 22 13.64 5.36 -4.10
N TYR A 23 14.01 4.13 -3.71
CA TYR A 23 14.77 3.93 -2.47
C TYR A 23 15.98 3.04 -2.66
N LEU A 24 17.09 3.48 -2.08
CA LEU A 24 18.35 2.76 -2.05
C LEU A 24 18.61 2.22 -0.66
N ARG A 25 19.35 1.13 -0.61
CA ARG A 25 19.65 0.37 0.61
C ARG A 25 20.91 -0.45 0.42
N THR A 26 21.65 -0.70 1.48
CA THR A 26 22.86 -1.53 1.40
C THR A 26 22.50 -2.99 1.58
N ILE A 27 22.97 -3.85 0.68
CA ILE A 27 22.70 -5.28 0.67
C ILE A 27 23.92 -6.08 1.13
N ARG A 28 23.73 -7.38 1.35
CA ARG A 28 24.76 -8.35 1.78
C ARG A 28 25.71 -8.73 0.62
N GLY A 29 26.33 -7.72 0.00
CA GLY A 29 27.15 -7.81 -1.21
C GLY A 29 26.34 -8.03 -2.49
N SER A 30 26.88 -7.65 -3.65
CA SER A 30 26.34 -8.06 -4.96
C SER A 30 26.56 -9.56 -5.18
N GLY A 31 27.80 -10.03 -4.95
CA GLY A 31 28.23 -11.41 -5.06
C GLY A 31 28.59 -11.82 -6.49
N ASP A 32 29.74 -12.48 -6.67
CA ASP A 32 30.31 -12.78 -7.99
C ASP A 32 29.68 -14.02 -8.66
N TYR A 33 28.41 -14.31 -8.40
CA TYR A 33 27.70 -15.40 -9.07
C TYR A 33 27.45 -15.00 -10.54
N PRO A 34 27.79 -15.85 -11.51
CA PRO A 34 27.47 -15.58 -12.90
C PRO A 34 25.98 -15.31 -13.10
N PRO A 35 25.59 -14.39 -14.00
CA PRO A 35 24.20 -14.30 -14.42
C PRO A 35 23.79 -15.65 -15.06
N PRO A 36 22.57 -16.13 -14.79
CA PRO A 36 22.07 -17.39 -15.36
C PRO A 36 22.01 -17.29 -16.89
N ILE A 37 22.09 -18.44 -17.57
CA ILE A 37 22.02 -18.46 -19.05
C ILE A 37 20.70 -17.83 -19.51
N PRO A 38 20.73 -16.77 -20.34
CA PRO A 38 19.52 -16.00 -20.65
C PRO A 38 18.50 -16.84 -21.42
N SER A 39 17.24 -16.75 -20.98
CA SER A 39 16.08 -17.08 -21.80
C SER A 39 16.05 -16.17 -23.04
N ARG A 40 15.50 -16.66 -24.16
CA ARG A 40 15.34 -15.84 -25.38
C ARG A 40 14.44 -14.64 -25.13
N ASP A 41 13.39 -14.86 -24.37
CA ASP A 41 12.54 -13.84 -23.79
C ASP A 41 13.14 -13.49 -22.43
N GLN A 42 13.87 -12.38 -22.34
CA GLN A 42 14.33 -11.86 -21.04
C GLN A 42 13.10 -11.54 -20.20
N PHE A 43 13.02 -12.13 -19.01
CA PHE A 43 11.96 -11.79 -18.05
C PHE A 43 12.13 -10.32 -17.64
N ASP A 44 11.17 -9.48 -18.00
CA ASP A 44 11.10 -8.09 -17.58
C ASP A 44 11.03 -8.08 -16.03
N PRO A 45 12.05 -7.61 -15.30
CA PRO A 45 12.14 -7.72 -13.84
C PRO A 45 11.28 -6.65 -13.16
N VAL A 46 10.05 -6.49 -13.65
CA VAL A 46 9.21 -5.31 -13.56
C VAL A 46 7.86 -5.73 -13.03
N ILE A 47 7.63 -5.43 -11.75
CA ILE A 47 6.34 -5.66 -11.13
C ILE A 47 5.41 -4.53 -11.56
N ARG A 48 4.26 -4.89 -12.13
CA ARG A 48 3.16 -3.97 -12.38
C ARG A 48 2.06 -4.20 -11.34
N ARG A 49 1.53 -3.10 -10.78
CA ARG A 49 0.40 -3.08 -9.84
C ARG A 49 -0.67 -2.15 -10.39
N ALA A 50 -1.80 -2.70 -10.83
CA ALA A 50 -2.91 -1.88 -11.30
C ALA A 50 -3.39 -0.92 -10.21
N ILE A 51 -3.83 0.27 -10.62
CA ILE A 51 -4.48 1.24 -9.75
C ILE A 51 -5.99 1.13 -9.98
N ASP A 52 -6.70 0.65 -8.96
CA ASP A 52 -8.13 0.32 -9.04
C ASP A 52 -8.97 1.44 -9.65
N GLY A 53 -9.75 1.11 -10.69
CA GLY A 53 -10.59 2.06 -11.43
C GLY A 53 -9.87 2.82 -12.56
N THR A 54 -8.62 2.48 -12.90
CA THR A 54 -7.83 3.17 -13.95
C THR A 54 -7.09 2.20 -14.86
N GLU A 55 -6.59 2.69 -16.00
CA GLU A 55 -5.69 1.95 -16.89
C GLU A 55 -4.19 2.11 -16.51
N LEU A 56 -3.91 2.77 -15.38
CA LEU A 56 -2.56 3.02 -14.90
C LEU A 56 -2.05 1.91 -13.97
N GLU A 57 -0.76 1.62 -14.11
CA GLU A 57 -0.02 0.67 -13.28
C GLU A 57 1.11 1.41 -12.53
N VAL A 58 1.27 1.13 -11.23
CA VAL A 58 2.53 1.39 -10.54
C VAL A 58 3.53 0.34 -11.03
N VAL A 59 4.56 0.82 -11.74
CA VAL A 59 5.68 0.05 -12.24
C VAL A 59 6.76 0.03 -11.17
N ILE A 60 7.32 -1.14 -10.86
CA ILE A 60 8.30 -1.31 -9.80
C ILE A 60 9.45 -2.17 -10.31
N TRP A 61 10.66 -1.64 -10.31
CA TRP A 61 11.84 -2.25 -10.90
C TRP A 61 13.02 -2.23 -9.91
N ASP A 62 13.74 -3.35 -9.80
CA ASP A 62 14.85 -3.54 -8.86
C ASP A 62 16.19 -3.70 -9.58
N LYS A 63 17.25 -3.11 -9.01
CA LYS A 63 18.64 -3.38 -9.41
C LYS A 63 19.56 -3.48 -8.20
N THR A 64 20.43 -4.49 -8.21
CA THR A 64 21.63 -4.54 -7.38
C THR A 64 22.82 -3.90 -8.12
N PHE A 65 23.64 -3.14 -7.42
CA PHE A 65 24.81 -2.46 -7.97
C PHE A 65 26.09 -3.20 -7.58
N THR A 66 27.07 -3.21 -8.49
CA THR A 66 28.47 -3.53 -8.14
C THR A 66 29.02 -2.50 -7.14
N ASP A 67 30.13 -2.79 -6.46
CA ASP A 67 30.71 -1.82 -5.52
C ASP A 67 31.14 -0.50 -6.20
N ALA A 68 31.66 -0.54 -7.44
CA ALA A 68 32.05 0.65 -8.19
C ALA A 68 30.84 1.50 -8.63
N GLU A 69 29.75 0.86 -9.07
CA GLU A 69 28.48 1.57 -9.30
C GLU A 69 27.92 2.15 -7.99
N SER A 70 28.01 1.40 -6.89
CA SER A 70 27.53 1.83 -5.57
C SER A 70 28.28 3.08 -5.09
N GLU A 71 29.60 3.13 -5.22
CA GLU A 71 30.39 4.33 -4.91
C GLU A 71 30.02 5.52 -5.80
N THR A 72 29.79 5.30 -7.09
CA THR A 72 29.35 6.33 -8.05
C THR A 72 27.99 6.90 -7.62
N VAL A 73 27.00 6.04 -7.34
CA VAL A 73 25.66 6.41 -6.88
C VAL A 73 25.69 7.14 -5.54
N LEU A 74 26.53 6.72 -4.59
CA LEU A 74 26.74 7.42 -3.32
C LEU A 74 27.34 8.83 -3.53
N SER A 75 28.19 9.00 -4.54
CA SER A 75 28.78 10.29 -4.90
C SER A 75 27.73 11.24 -5.49
N ASP A 76 26.91 10.75 -6.42
CA ASP A 76 25.88 11.56 -7.06
C ASP A 76 24.77 11.98 -6.09
N LEU A 77 24.33 11.10 -5.19
CA LEU A 77 23.31 11.44 -4.18
C LEU A 77 23.79 12.57 -3.25
N ARG A 78 25.08 12.58 -2.88
CA ARG A 78 25.71 13.68 -2.12
C ARG A 78 25.76 14.98 -2.93
N ALA A 79 25.91 14.88 -4.24
CA ALA A 79 25.87 16.00 -5.18
C ALA A 79 24.43 16.45 -5.56
N GLY A 80 23.39 15.91 -4.93
CA GLY A 80 22.00 16.28 -5.19
C GLY A 80 21.41 15.66 -6.47
N ARG A 81 22.01 14.57 -6.97
CA ARG A 81 21.68 13.94 -8.25
C ARG A 81 21.45 12.43 -8.11
N PHE A 82 20.74 11.85 -9.07
CA PHE A 82 20.63 10.40 -9.23
C PHE A 82 20.40 10.06 -10.71
N ALA A 83 21.33 9.33 -11.33
CA ALA A 83 21.14 8.81 -12.68
C ALA A 83 20.30 7.54 -12.63
N VAL A 84 19.13 7.55 -13.27
CA VAL A 84 18.30 6.35 -13.42
C VAL A 84 19.03 5.35 -14.33
N PRO A 85 19.18 4.07 -13.95
CA PRO A 85 19.90 3.08 -14.75
C PRO A 85 19.36 2.95 -16.18
N ALA A 86 20.26 2.57 -17.10
CA ALA A 86 19.98 2.50 -18.54
C ALA A 86 18.98 1.39 -18.92
N GLU A 87 18.88 0.39 -18.05
CA GLU A 87 18.08 -0.82 -18.14
C GLU A 87 16.72 -0.72 -17.42
N SER A 88 16.36 0.45 -16.85
CA SER A 88 15.09 0.65 -16.16
C SER A 88 13.93 0.93 -17.15
N PRO A 89 12.72 0.38 -16.96
CA PRO A 89 11.54 0.75 -17.75
C PRO A 89 10.95 2.12 -17.36
N ILE A 90 11.43 2.69 -16.25
CA ILE A 90 11.00 3.97 -15.69
C ILE A 90 12.10 4.97 -16.01
N GLU A 91 11.82 5.98 -16.85
CA GLU A 91 12.76 7.07 -17.20
C GLU A 91 14.26 6.65 -17.39
N PRO A 92 14.57 5.65 -18.24
CA PRO A 92 15.94 5.15 -18.40
C PRO A 92 16.94 6.25 -18.78
N LYS A 93 18.09 6.26 -18.11
CA LYS A 93 19.18 7.25 -18.27
C LYS A 93 18.81 8.70 -17.90
N VAL A 94 17.63 8.97 -17.36
CA VAL A 94 17.27 10.33 -16.92
C VAL A 94 18.07 10.67 -15.67
N LEU A 95 18.69 11.86 -15.70
CA LEU A 95 19.33 12.45 -14.52
C LEU A 95 18.27 13.15 -13.68
N ILE A 96 18.01 12.62 -12.49
CA ILE A 96 17.15 13.25 -11.49
C ILE A 96 17.99 14.23 -10.70
N GLU A 97 17.71 15.53 -10.85
CA GLU A 97 18.33 16.59 -10.05
C GLU A 97 17.35 17.10 -8.99
N GLY A 98 17.86 17.49 -7.83
CA GLY A 98 17.04 17.98 -6.74
C GLY A 98 17.83 18.68 -5.65
N GLN A 99 17.32 18.63 -4.42
CA GLN A 99 18.01 19.15 -3.24
C GLN A 99 18.44 17.98 -2.35
N PRO A 100 19.74 17.85 -2.02
CA PRO A 100 20.19 16.81 -1.11
C PRO A 100 19.62 17.04 0.29
N PHE A 101 19.42 15.95 1.04
CA PHE A 101 18.94 15.99 2.41
C PHE A 101 19.55 14.89 3.28
N GLY A 102 19.46 15.09 4.60
CA GLY A 102 19.88 14.13 5.62
C GLY A 102 21.35 14.26 6.03
N PRO A 103 21.86 13.32 6.86
CA PRO A 103 21.15 12.15 7.39
C PRO A 103 20.01 12.53 8.35
N ILE A 104 18.81 12.00 8.10
CA ILE A 104 17.65 12.05 9.01
C ILE A 104 17.65 10.75 9.82
N VAL A 105 17.67 10.84 11.15
CA VAL A 105 17.39 9.67 12.00
C VAL A 105 15.91 9.31 11.93
N ILE A 106 15.62 8.04 11.65
CA ILE A 106 14.28 7.46 11.64
C ILE A 106 14.19 6.50 12.83
N VAL A 107 13.47 6.92 13.86
CA VAL A 107 13.08 6.05 14.98
C VAL A 107 12.11 5.00 14.44
N GLU A 108 12.46 3.72 14.57
CA GLU A 108 11.72 2.60 14.00
C GLU A 108 11.22 1.66 15.11
N HIS A 109 10.03 1.94 15.64
CA HIS A 109 9.44 1.25 16.80
C HIS A 109 9.06 -0.24 16.56
N SER A 110 9.60 -0.91 15.54
CA SER A 110 9.19 -2.26 15.13
C SER A 110 10.29 -3.30 14.97
N GLY A 111 11.56 -2.92 14.72
CA GLY A 111 12.62 -3.87 14.36
C GLY A 111 12.34 -4.70 13.10
N ARG A 112 11.42 -4.25 12.24
CA ARG A 112 10.93 -4.97 11.04
C ARG A 112 11.43 -4.34 9.74
N VAL A 113 11.77 -3.05 9.74
CA VAL A 113 12.26 -2.37 8.54
C VAL A 113 13.74 -2.71 8.30
N ARG A 114 13.97 -3.85 7.66
CA ARG A 114 15.32 -4.33 7.32
C ARG A 114 15.83 -3.75 6.01
N SER A 115 15.90 -2.43 5.95
CA SER A 115 16.58 -1.71 4.88
C SER A 115 18.11 -1.72 5.01
N CYS A 116 18.66 -2.19 6.14
CA CYS A 116 20.05 -2.65 6.35
C CYS A 116 20.32 -2.87 7.85
N GLY A 117 20.96 -3.98 8.25
CA GLY A 117 21.62 -4.20 9.56
C GLY A 117 20.89 -3.80 10.86
N THR A 118 21.69 -3.54 11.91
CA THR A 118 21.30 -3.11 13.27
C THR A 118 21.48 -1.61 13.54
N GLY A 119 20.85 -1.10 14.59
CA GLY A 119 21.06 0.26 15.13
C GLY A 119 20.13 1.32 14.53
N LEU A 120 20.53 2.60 14.56
CA LEU A 120 19.69 3.68 14.04
C LEU A 120 19.54 3.63 12.51
N LEU A 121 18.29 3.58 12.05
CA LEU A 121 17.97 3.82 10.66
C LEU A 121 18.16 5.29 10.30
N ARG A 122 18.97 5.56 9.30
CA ARG A 122 19.22 6.89 8.76
C ARG A 122 18.78 6.96 7.30
N ALA A 123 18.05 8.00 6.94
CA ALA A 123 17.69 8.32 5.55
C ALA A 123 18.42 9.57 5.08
N SER A 124 19.02 9.50 3.90
CA SER A 124 19.59 10.62 3.16
C SER A 124 19.12 10.54 1.70
N GLY A 125 19.46 11.51 0.86
CA GLY A 125 19.17 11.40 -0.57
C GLY A 125 18.76 12.71 -1.20
N VAL A 126 17.93 12.64 -2.24
CA VAL A 126 17.60 13.77 -3.13
C VAL A 126 16.10 14.00 -3.18
N ALA A 127 15.66 15.25 -2.96
CA ALA A 127 14.26 15.67 -3.07
C ALA A 127 14.05 16.52 -4.34
N MET A 128 13.14 16.09 -5.22
CA MET A 128 12.79 16.80 -6.45
C MET A 128 11.86 17.97 -6.11
N LYS A 129 12.16 19.18 -6.63
CA LYS A 129 11.37 20.39 -6.35
C LYS A 129 9.96 20.33 -6.93
N ASP A 130 9.84 19.98 -8.21
CA ASP A 130 8.57 20.01 -8.96
C ASP A 130 7.93 18.63 -9.14
N GLY A 131 8.44 17.60 -8.46
CA GLY A 131 8.07 16.21 -8.75
C GLY A 131 6.60 15.90 -8.50
N VAL A 132 5.99 16.43 -7.43
CA VAL A 132 4.56 16.21 -7.15
C VAL A 132 3.69 16.89 -8.21
N ALA A 133 4.08 18.08 -8.68
CA ALA A 133 3.44 18.76 -9.81
C ALA A 133 3.70 18.05 -11.16
N ARG A 134 4.78 17.27 -11.29
CA ARG A 134 5.04 16.41 -12.46
C ARG A 134 4.13 15.18 -12.44
N ILE A 135 4.04 14.49 -11.30
CA ILE A 135 3.15 13.33 -11.09
C ILE A 135 1.69 13.74 -11.28
N HIS A 136 1.27 14.88 -10.71
CA HIS A 136 -0.09 15.40 -10.87
C HIS A 136 -0.43 15.67 -12.34
N ARG A 137 0.45 16.35 -13.09
CA ARG A 137 0.25 16.60 -14.53
C ARG A 137 0.21 15.32 -15.36
N TYR A 138 0.97 14.29 -15.00
CA TYR A 138 0.90 12.98 -15.63
C TYR A 138 -0.46 12.30 -15.35
N LEU A 139 -0.91 12.27 -14.09
CA LEU A 139 -2.23 11.73 -13.76
C LEU A 139 -3.37 12.50 -14.48
N GLN A 140 -3.26 13.83 -14.60
CA GLN A 140 -4.21 14.67 -15.34
C GLN A 140 -4.33 14.36 -16.85
N SER A 141 -3.41 13.61 -17.47
CA SER A 141 -3.56 13.19 -18.88
C SER A 141 -4.27 11.84 -19.06
N PHE A 142 -4.58 11.12 -17.98
CA PHE A 142 -5.21 9.78 -18.05
C PHE A 142 -6.51 9.64 -17.23
N ILE A 143 -6.70 10.43 -16.17
CA ILE A 143 -7.85 10.31 -15.24
C ILE A 143 -8.44 11.66 -14.86
N GLU A 144 -9.74 11.70 -14.52
CA GLU A 144 -10.40 12.95 -14.15
C GLU A 144 -9.84 13.54 -12.84
N VAL A 145 -9.89 14.87 -12.70
CA VAL A 145 -9.36 15.59 -11.53
C VAL A 145 -9.99 15.12 -10.20
N GLY A 146 -11.25 14.67 -10.23
CA GLY A 146 -11.94 14.09 -9.06
C GLY A 146 -11.48 12.67 -8.68
N GLU A 147 -10.71 12.00 -9.53
CA GLU A 147 -10.25 10.62 -9.38
C GLU A 147 -8.76 10.55 -9.01
N ILE A 148 -7.95 11.52 -9.43
CA ILE A 148 -6.55 11.69 -9.00
C ILE A 148 -6.40 11.59 -7.47
N ALA A 149 -7.33 12.22 -6.73
CA ALA A 149 -7.39 12.18 -5.27
C ALA A 149 -7.61 10.77 -4.69
N ALA A 150 -8.29 9.88 -5.43
CA ALA A 150 -8.53 8.49 -5.06
C ALA A 150 -7.38 7.54 -5.47
N CYS A 151 -6.68 7.86 -6.57
CA CYS A 151 -5.55 7.06 -7.05
C CYS A 151 -4.28 7.22 -6.21
N LEU A 152 -4.00 8.44 -5.71
CA LEU A 152 -2.81 8.71 -4.91
C LEU A 152 -2.72 7.88 -3.60
N PRO A 153 -3.79 7.68 -2.81
CA PRO A 153 -3.80 6.73 -1.70
C PRO A 153 -3.41 5.29 -2.10
N THR A 154 -3.88 4.81 -3.25
CA THR A 154 -3.50 3.48 -3.78
C THR A 154 -2.02 3.44 -4.18
N ILE A 155 -1.50 4.50 -4.81
CA ILE A 155 -0.07 4.64 -5.13
C ILE A 155 0.78 4.66 -3.84
N PHE A 156 0.37 5.41 -2.81
CA PHE A 156 1.04 5.42 -1.50
C PHE A 156 1.05 4.05 -0.85
N ARG A 157 -0.09 3.35 -0.87
CA ARG A 157 -0.23 2.00 -0.33
C ARG A 157 0.73 1.04 -1.03
N ILE A 158 0.71 1.00 -2.37
CA ILE A 158 1.60 0.14 -3.17
C ILE A 158 3.07 0.44 -2.88
N ILE A 159 3.49 1.72 -2.87
CA ILE A 159 4.89 2.10 -2.57
C ILE A 159 5.29 1.63 -1.17
N ALA A 160 4.42 1.82 -0.16
CA ALA A 160 4.72 1.48 1.22
C ALA A 160 4.76 -0.04 1.47
N GLU A 161 3.83 -0.80 0.89
CA GLU A 161 3.81 -2.27 0.92
C GLU A 161 5.03 -2.86 0.20
N GLU A 162 5.25 -2.49 -1.06
CA GLU A 162 6.24 -3.12 -1.94
C GLU A 162 7.68 -2.62 -1.73
N SER A 163 7.90 -1.68 -0.80
CA SER A 163 9.24 -1.30 -0.31
C SER A 163 9.59 -1.91 1.06
N GLY A 164 8.64 -2.56 1.74
CA GLY A 164 8.81 -2.99 3.13
C GLY A 164 8.89 -1.82 4.13
N LEU A 165 8.42 -0.63 3.75
CA LEU A 165 8.46 0.61 4.55
C LEU A 165 7.07 1.02 5.07
N ASP A 166 6.11 0.10 5.08
CA ASP A 166 4.69 0.27 5.45
C ASP A 166 4.48 1.18 6.68
N ARG A 167 5.17 0.88 7.78
CA ARG A 167 5.09 1.56 9.09
C ARG A 167 5.72 2.94 9.11
N ILE A 168 6.64 3.22 8.19
CA ILE A 168 7.29 4.53 8.05
C ILE A 168 6.52 5.40 7.05
N TYR A 169 5.96 4.83 5.98
CA TYR A 169 5.44 5.56 4.82
C TYR A 169 3.93 5.72 4.74
N SER A 170 3.14 4.88 5.40
CA SER A 170 1.74 5.19 5.74
C SER A 170 1.60 6.64 6.27
N LYS A 171 2.45 6.98 7.25
CA LYS A 171 2.50 8.28 7.92
C LYS A 171 3.26 9.39 7.19
N ARG A 172 4.09 9.06 6.20
CA ARG A 172 5.03 10.02 5.57
C ARG A 172 4.81 10.28 4.08
N ARG A 173 3.90 9.52 3.43
CA ARG A 173 3.38 9.77 2.07
C ARG A 173 4.44 10.29 1.10
N ARG A 174 5.49 9.49 0.89
CA ARG A 174 6.63 9.87 0.05
C ARG A 174 6.31 9.77 -1.43
N LEU A 175 6.57 10.87 -2.14
CA LEU A 175 6.71 10.96 -3.59
C LEU A 175 7.92 11.87 -3.87
N SER A 176 8.41 11.83 -5.11
CA SER A 176 9.31 12.86 -5.66
C SER A 176 10.64 12.99 -4.91
N CYS A 177 11.15 11.85 -4.44
CA CYS A 177 12.46 11.75 -3.82
C CYS A 177 13.11 10.41 -4.13
N VAL A 178 14.42 10.41 -3.99
CA VAL A 178 15.31 9.24 -4.03
C VAL A 178 15.91 9.13 -2.63
N GLU A 179 15.45 8.19 -1.81
CA GLU A 179 15.91 8.05 -0.41
C GLU A 179 16.87 6.86 -0.23
N LEU A 180 18.11 7.14 0.15
CA LEU A 180 19.11 6.17 0.57
C LEU A 180 18.99 5.90 2.07
N PHE A 181 18.74 4.63 2.41
CA PHE A 181 18.72 4.11 3.76
C PHE A 181 20.06 3.48 4.15
N LEU A 182 20.54 3.84 5.34
CA LEU A 182 21.78 3.35 5.95
C LEU A 182 21.57 3.09 7.46
N ARG A 183 22.29 2.13 8.02
CA ARG A 183 22.60 2.03 9.46
C ARG A 183 24.12 2.01 9.61
N ASP A 184 24.66 2.67 10.64
CA ASP A 184 26.10 2.92 10.74
C ASP A 184 26.92 1.63 10.95
N ASP A 185 26.46 0.73 11.82
CA ASP A 185 27.23 -0.45 12.22
C ASP A 185 26.93 -1.70 11.37
N SER A 186 27.18 -1.56 10.07
CA SER A 186 27.05 -2.63 9.06
C SER A 186 28.09 -3.75 9.18
N ARG A 187 28.92 -3.75 10.24
CA ARG A 187 29.98 -4.74 10.47
C ARG A 187 29.49 -5.97 11.21
N LEU A 188 28.32 -5.88 11.86
CA LEU A 188 27.76 -6.91 12.72
C LEU A 188 26.53 -7.51 12.02
N SER A 189 26.49 -8.83 11.87
CA SER A 189 25.42 -9.56 11.17
C SER A 189 24.13 -9.72 12.00
N ALA A 190 23.96 -8.88 13.01
CA ALA A 190 22.77 -8.79 13.84
C ALA A 190 21.66 -8.03 13.10
N ASN A 191 20.40 -8.21 13.52
CA ASN A 191 19.25 -7.60 12.84
C ASN A 191 18.13 -7.18 13.82
N GLY A 192 18.20 -5.96 14.34
CA GLY A 192 17.22 -5.41 15.28
C GLY A 192 17.55 -3.97 15.70
N PRO A 193 16.84 -3.41 16.70
CA PRO A 193 17.45 -2.41 17.57
C PRO A 193 18.63 -3.05 18.32
N LEU A 194 19.62 -2.26 18.75
CA LEU A 194 20.72 -2.78 19.58
C LEU A 194 20.21 -3.21 20.97
N PHE A 195 19.17 -2.52 21.45
CA PHE A 195 18.56 -2.74 22.77
C PHE A 195 17.03 -2.60 22.73
N ASN A 196 16.35 -3.26 23.66
CA ASN A 196 14.89 -3.21 23.81
C ASN A 196 14.52 -2.60 25.17
N ALA A 197 14.08 -1.34 25.17
CA ALA A 197 13.56 -0.66 26.35
C ALA A 197 12.05 -0.89 26.51
N ARG A 198 11.66 -1.72 27.46
CA ARG A 198 10.28 -2.06 27.79
C ARG A 198 9.91 -1.54 29.18
N ILE A 199 8.96 -0.61 29.23
CA ILE A 199 8.33 -0.21 30.49
C ILE A 199 7.49 -1.40 31.03
N GLU A 200 7.67 -1.76 32.29
CA GLU A 200 6.92 -2.80 32.98
C GLU A 200 5.52 -2.30 33.30
N LYS A 201 4.54 -2.69 32.48
CA LYS A 201 3.15 -2.28 32.65
C LYS A 201 2.56 -2.90 33.94
N PRO A 202 2.11 -2.09 34.92
CA PRO A 202 1.40 -2.62 36.08
C PRO A 202 0.06 -3.24 35.64
N ASN A 203 -0.51 -4.08 36.50
CA ASN A 203 -1.83 -4.66 36.26
C ASN A 203 -2.87 -3.53 36.06
N PHE A 204 -3.55 -3.52 34.92
CA PHE A 204 -4.51 -2.47 34.51
C PHE A 204 -5.64 -2.24 35.53
N ARG A 205 -5.93 -3.22 36.41
CA ARG A 205 -6.91 -3.10 37.49
C ARG A 205 -6.38 -2.47 38.79
N SER A 206 -5.06 -2.35 38.95
CA SER A 206 -4.41 -2.01 40.22
C SER A 206 -4.32 -0.51 40.53
N LYS A 207 -4.43 0.36 39.51
CA LYS A 207 -4.09 1.80 39.58
C LYS A 207 -2.65 2.09 40.07
N ALA A 208 -1.76 1.10 40.16
CA ALA A 208 -0.38 1.31 40.59
C ALA A 208 0.39 2.13 39.54
N PRO A 209 1.32 3.02 39.97
CA PRO A 209 2.13 3.80 39.04
C PRO A 209 3.13 2.90 38.31
N THR A 210 3.19 3.05 36.99
CA THR A 210 4.24 2.45 36.16
C THR A 210 5.60 3.06 36.54
N ARG A 211 6.56 2.26 37.03
CA ARG A 211 7.85 2.74 37.57
C ARG A 211 9.11 2.10 37.01
N ARG A 212 9.04 0.83 36.57
CA ARG A 212 10.22 0.05 36.15
C ARG A 212 10.34 0.03 34.63
N VAL A 213 11.56 0.21 34.13
CA VAL A 213 11.94 0.06 32.71
C VAL A 213 13.02 -0.99 32.63
N LEU A 214 12.77 -2.05 31.85
CA LEU A 214 13.75 -3.08 31.55
C LEU A 214 14.39 -2.75 30.21
N ILE A 215 15.72 -2.76 30.15
CA ILE A 215 16.51 -2.53 28.94
C ILE A 215 17.30 -3.81 28.68
N ARG A 216 16.98 -4.52 27.59
CA ARG A 216 17.69 -5.75 27.18
C ARG A 216 18.59 -5.51 25.98
N ARG A 217 19.75 -6.18 25.92
CA ARG A 217 20.62 -6.30 24.73
C ARG A 217 20.00 -7.27 23.72
N ASP A 218 20.29 -7.08 22.43
CA ASP A 218 20.08 -8.13 21.41
C ASP A 218 21.24 -9.14 21.46
N GLU A 219 20.91 -10.43 21.57
CA GLU A 219 21.87 -11.53 21.80
C GLU A 219 22.96 -11.62 20.70
N ALA A 220 22.65 -11.16 19.48
CA ALA A 220 23.61 -11.14 18.37
C ALA A 220 24.71 -10.05 18.51
N LEU A 221 24.73 -9.29 19.62
CA LEU A 221 25.62 -8.16 19.88
C LEU A 221 26.37 -8.25 21.23
N ALA A 222 26.57 -9.47 21.75
CA ALA A 222 27.42 -9.71 22.92
C ALA A 222 28.88 -9.23 22.70
N GLY A 223 29.50 -8.69 23.75
CA GLY A 223 30.92 -8.34 23.80
C GLY A 223 31.29 -6.86 23.59
N GLN A 224 30.42 -6.04 22.99
CA GLN A 224 30.71 -4.61 22.77
C GLN A 224 30.14 -3.71 23.89
N PRO A 225 30.94 -2.80 24.49
CA PRO A 225 30.46 -1.83 25.47
C PRO A 225 29.75 -0.65 24.79
N TYR A 226 28.73 -0.13 25.46
CA TYR A 226 27.89 0.97 24.97
C TYR A 226 27.55 1.94 26.12
N ARG A 227 27.40 3.23 25.82
CA ARG A 227 26.97 4.25 26.79
C ARG A 227 25.49 4.58 26.62
N PHE A 228 24.76 4.59 27.73
CA PHE A 228 23.32 4.73 27.83
C PHE A 228 22.99 6.07 28.44
N HIS A 229 22.16 6.85 27.74
CA HIS A 229 21.46 8.01 28.27
C HIS A 229 19.98 7.66 28.33
N VAL A 230 19.40 7.67 29.53
CA VAL A 230 17.97 7.38 29.74
C VAL A 230 17.32 8.57 30.44
N ALA A 231 16.25 9.08 29.86
CA ALA A 231 15.36 10.07 30.43
C ALA A 231 13.97 9.45 30.64
N LEU A 232 13.44 9.56 31.86
CA LEU A 232 12.11 9.08 32.26
C LEU A 232 11.25 10.28 32.63
N ASN A 233 10.09 10.44 31.99
CA ASN A 233 9.22 11.61 32.17
C ASN A 233 7.80 11.24 32.62
N ASN A 234 7.15 12.20 33.26
CA ASN A 234 5.74 12.23 33.63
C ASN A 234 5.12 13.45 32.92
N TYR A 235 4.50 13.21 31.76
CA TYR A 235 4.15 14.22 30.76
C TYR A 235 5.39 15.04 30.35
N ASP A 236 5.44 16.33 30.70
CA ASP A 236 6.55 17.26 30.46
C ASP A 236 7.55 17.35 31.64
N GLU A 237 7.27 16.71 32.77
CA GLU A 237 8.20 16.66 33.91
C GLU A 237 9.23 15.54 33.78
N LEU A 238 10.51 15.89 33.67
CA LEU A 238 11.63 14.94 33.77
C LEU A 238 11.73 14.39 35.21
N ILE A 239 11.40 13.12 35.40
CA ILE A 239 11.47 12.41 36.70
C ILE A 239 12.92 12.07 37.03
N GLU A 240 13.62 11.53 36.03
CA GLU A 240 14.95 10.93 36.22
C GLU A 240 15.72 10.92 34.90
N GLU A 241 17.00 11.32 34.99
CA GLU A 241 17.98 11.25 33.91
C GLU A 241 19.20 10.48 34.39
N ARG A 242 19.65 9.47 33.64
CA ARG A 242 20.85 8.69 33.96
C ARG A 242 21.74 8.54 32.72
N LEU A 243 23.03 8.84 32.89
CA LEU A 243 24.09 8.47 31.96
C LEU A 243 24.95 7.36 32.59
N PHE A 244 25.05 6.20 31.95
CA PHE A 244 25.81 5.05 32.45
C PHE A 244 26.41 4.23 31.31
N GLU A 245 27.30 3.28 31.61
CA GLU A 245 27.89 2.39 30.61
C GLU A 245 27.49 0.94 30.89
N ILE A 246 27.13 0.21 29.83
CA ILE A 246 26.84 -1.23 29.87
C ILE A 246 28.04 -1.95 29.24
N ALA A 247 28.67 -2.82 30.03
CA ALA A 247 29.76 -3.67 29.58
C ALA A 247 29.28 -4.70 28.56
N GLY A 248 30.21 -5.28 27.78
CA GLY A 248 29.88 -6.18 26.66
C GLY A 248 29.12 -7.46 27.06
N ASP A 249 29.28 -7.87 28.31
CA ASP A 249 28.78 -9.08 28.97
C ASP A 249 27.49 -8.87 29.78
N ILE A 250 26.86 -7.70 29.69
CA ILE A 250 25.61 -7.39 30.39
C ILE A 250 24.45 -7.34 29.38
N ASP A 251 23.48 -8.25 29.57
CA ASP A 251 22.34 -8.46 28.68
C ASP A 251 21.02 -7.81 29.15
N GLU A 252 20.87 -7.50 30.44
CA GLU A 252 19.72 -6.77 30.98
C GLU A 252 20.14 -5.73 32.03
N VAL A 253 19.54 -4.54 31.95
CA VAL A 253 19.58 -3.51 33.00
C VAL A 253 18.14 -3.08 33.32
N VAL A 254 17.83 -3.00 34.62
CA VAL A 254 16.54 -2.47 35.11
C VAL A 254 16.74 -1.11 35.73
N ILE A 255 15.92 -0.14 35.33
CA ILE A 255 15.86 1.20 35.90
C ILE A 255 14.51 1.35 36.61
N GLU A 256 14.50 1.92 37.81
CA GLU A 256 13.30 2.09 38.63
C GLU A 256 13.16 3.54 39.08
N ALA A 257 12.11 4.20 38.58
CA ALA A 257 11.83 5.60 38.85
C ALA A 257 11.01 5.79 40.14
N ALA A 258 11.22 6.93 40.81
CA ALA A 258 10.45 7.30 41.99
C ALA A 258 8.96 7.58 41.69
N ASN A 259 8.64 8.12 40.51
CA ASN A 259 7.29 8.54 40.11
C ASN A 259 6.74 7.76 38.92
N HIS A 260 5.50 8.05 38.53
CA HIS A 260 4.86 7.39 37.40
C HIS A 260 5.51 7.82 36.08
N VAL A 261 6.12 6.88 35.36
CA VAL A 261 6.66 7.08 34.01
C VAL A 261 5.51 6.99 33.00
N THR A 262 5.27 8.06 32.26
CA THR A 262 4.43 8.09 31.05
C THR A 262 5.26 7.93 29.78
N ASP A 263 6.48 8.49 29.78
CA ASP A 263 7.35 8.56 28.61
C ASP A 263 8.77 8.12 28.96
N VAL A 264 9.37 7.31 28.08
CA VAL A 264 10.78 6.90 28.15
C VAL A 264 11.49 7.37 26.89
N GLU A 265 12.67 7.95 27.06
CA GLU A 265 13.66 8.06 26.01
C GLU A 265 14.95 7.36 26.43
N LEU A 266 15.43 6.46 25.58
CA LEU A 266 16.75 5.85 25.65
C LEU A 266 17.53 6.24 24.41
N SER A 267 18.69 6.90 24.60
CA SER A 267 19.71 7.12 23.57
C SER A 267 20.94 6.27 23.89
N VAL A 268 21.37 5.43 22.93
CA VAL A 268 22.53 4.52 23.06
C VAL A 268 23.66 5.04 22.19
N PHE A 269 24.86 5.13 22.73
CA PHE A 269 26.05 5.64 22.06
C PHE A 269 27.16 4.61 22.01
N HIS A 270 27.90 4.57 20.91
CA HIS A 270 29.19 3.88 20.84
C HIS A 270 30.21 4.59 21.75
N PRO A 271 31.32 3.92 22.16
CA PRO A 271 32.35 4.53 23.02
C PRO A 271 33.01 5.80 22.46
N ASN A 272 32.90 6.06 21.16
CA ASN A 272 33.38 7.29 20.50
C ASN A 272 32.38 8.48 20.57
N GLY A 273 31.22 8.31 21.22
CA GLY A 273 30.17 9.33 21.35
C GLY A 273 29.19 9.42 20.16
N GLN A 274 29.29 8.56 19.15
CA GLN A 274 28.30 8.50 18.06
C GLN A 274 27.02 7.78 18.51
N LEU A 275 25.85 8.35 18.17
CA LEU A 275 24.55 7.79 18.49
C LEU A 275 24.27 6.53 17.65
N ALA A 276 24.17 5.40 18.34
CA ALA A 276 24.09 4.04 17.82
C ALA A 276 22.63 3.52 17.76
N ASP A 277 21.83 3.81 18.78
CA ASP A 277 20.38 3.52 18.84
C ASP A 277 19.62 4.65 19.55
N ARG A 278 18.31 4.78 19.30
CA ARG A 278 17.41 5.66 20.06
C ARG A 278 15.98 5.11 20.08
N ILE A 279 15.50 4.79 21.27
CA ILE A 279 14.17 4.24 21.52
C ILE A 279 13.36 5.26 22.31
N SER A 280 12.18 5.62 21.82
CA SER A 280 11.21 6.42 22.57
C SER A 280 9.83 5.74 22.64
N GLY A 281 9.16 5.91 23.77
CA GLY A 281 7.79 5.46 24.02
C GLY A 281 7.03 6.50 24.85
N ALA A 282 5.75 6.71 24.54
CA ALA A 282 4.96 7.84 25.02
C ALA A 282 3.49 7.48 25.30
N PHE A 283 2.83 8.24 26.20
CA PHE A 283 1.41 8.08 26.55
C PHE A 283 0.62 9.40 26.47
N VAL A 284 -0.23 9.53 25.44
CA VAL A 284 -1.03 10.74 25.15
C VAL A 284 -2.36 10.74 25.91
N GLN A 285 -2.79 11.89 26.45
CA GLN A 285 -4.06 12.02 27.19
C GLN A 285 -5.01 13.17 26.76
N SER A 286 -4.54 14.34 26.29
CA SER A 286 -5.42 15.44 25.81
C SER A 286 -4.70 16.49 24.92
N TYR A 287 -5.46 17.41 24.30
CA TYR A 287 -5.00 18.58 23.53
C TYR A 287 -6.08 19.70 23.47
N GLU A 288 -5.73 21.00 23.58
CA GLU A 288 -6.62 22.18 23.38
C GLU A 288 -5.83 23.44 22.96
N PHE A 289 -6.33 24.27 22.01
CA PHE A 289 -5.83 25.62 21.68
C PHE A 289 -6.89 26.49 20.96
N GLY A 290 -6.77 27.83 20.96
CA GLY A 290 -7.58 28.74 20.11
C GLY A 290 -7.24 30.24 20.24
N LEU A 291 -7.55 31.06 19.22
CA LEU A 291 -7.42 32.55 19.21
C LEU A 291 -8.10 33.20 17.97
N THR A 292 -8.47 34.48 18.06
CA THR A 292 -9.10 35.29 16.97
C THR A 292 -8.72 36.78 17.04
N ALA A 293 -8.93 37.53 15.95
CA ALA A 293 -8.66 38.98 15.83
C ALA A 293 -9.77 39.71 15.03
N ALA A 294 -9.92 41.03 15.22
CA ALA A 294 -11.05 41.82 14.71
C ALA A 294 -10.68 42.77 13.56
N GLY A 295 -11.67 43.09 12.71
CA GLY A 295 -11.56 43.99 11.55
C GLY A 295 -12.72 45.00 11.44
N ARG A 296 -12.76 45.76 10.33
CA ARG A 296 -13.72 46.84 10.05
C ARG A 296 -15.15 46.31 9.92
N GLN A 297 -16.13 46.82 10.67
CA GLN A 297 -17.48 46.26 10.74
C GLN A 297 -18.53 47.02 9.90
N ASP A 298 -19.45 46.28 9.27
CA ASP A 298 -20.77 46.77 8.84
C ASP A 298 -21.81 46.49 9.95
N PHE A 299 -22.90 47.26 9.95
CA PHE A 299 -24.09 46.99 10.77
C PHE A 299 -25.24 46.50 9.90
N LEU A 300 -25.85 45.39 10.28
CA LEU A 300 -26.91 44.68 9.56
C LEU A 300 -28.15 44.51 10.46
N PRO A 301 -29.37 44.41 9.90
CA PRO A 301 -30.59 44.22 10.69
C PRO A 301 -30.59 42.90 11.47
N GLN A 302 -31.53 42.75 12.43
CA GLN A 302 -31.75 41.50 13.16
C GLN A 302 -31.89 40.30 12.20
N VAL A 303 -31.47 39.12 12.66
CA VAL A 303 -31.34 37.93 11.81
C VAL A 303 -32.69 37.47 11.26
N PHE A 304 -33.71 37.38 12.13
CA PHE A 304 -35.12 37.18 11.81
C PHE A 304 -35.99 37.68 12.97
N GLU A 305 -37.30 37.80 12.76
CA GLU A 305 -38.24 38.26 13.80
C GLU A 305 -38.29 37.27 14.97
N GLY A 306 -38.16 37.77 16.20
CA GLY A 306 -38.07 36.93 17.40
C GLY A 306 -36.74 36.20 17.61
N ALA A 307 -35.72 36.42 16.76
CA ALA A 307 -34.39 35.85 16.97
C ALA A 307 -33.75 36.38 18.28
N PRO A 308 -33.02 35.54 19.04
CA PRO A 308 -32.14 35.99 20.12
C PRO A 308 -31.15 37.05 19.63
N ASP A 309 -30.67 37.92 20.52
CA ASP A 309 -29.67 38.91 20.15
C ASP A 309 -28.36 38.23 19.74
N ALA A 310 -27.84 38.65 18.59
CA ALA A 310 -26.75 38.01 17.87
C ALA A 310 -25.82 39.10 17.31
N VAL A 311 -25.22 39.87 18.23
CA VAL A 311 -24.33 41.02 17.94
C VAL A 311 -23.22 40.66 16.94
N ASP A 312 -22.75 39.42 16.91
CA ASP A 312 -21.74 38.89 15.98
C ASP A 312 -22.25 38.68 14.53
N LEU A 313 -23.57 38.54 14.34
CA LEU A 313 -24.23 38.48 13.04
C LEU A 313 -24.80 39.85 12.61
N SER A 314 -25.10 40.73 13.57
CA SER A 314 -25.48 42.12 13.32
C SER A 314 -24.27 43.00 12.98
N ASN A 315 -23.13 42.80 13.65
CA ASN A 315 -21.90 43.56 13.45
C ASN A 315 -20.89 42.75 12.64
N ARG A 316 -21.00 42.79 11.31
CA ARG A 316 -20.23 41.95 10.39
C ARG A 316 -18.83 42.53 10.13
N PRO A 317 -17.72 41.95 10.61
CA PRO A 317 -16.38 42.35 10.18
C PRO A 317 -16.16 41.99 8.71
N ARG A 318 -15.77 42.98 7.90
CA ARG A 318 -15.21 42.77 6.56
C ARG A 318 -13.78 42.29 6.64
N VAL A 319 -13.45 41.26 5.86
CA VAL A 319 -12.15 40.61 5.87
C VAL A 319 -11.72 40.26 4.44
N ALA A 320 -10.46 40.52 4.10
CA ALA A 320 -9.83 39.99 2.90
C ALA A 320 -9.12 38.68 3.27
N THR A 321 -9.80 37.54 3.17
CA THR A 321 -9.22 36.21 3.52
C THR A 321 -7.96 35.89 2.71
N VAL A 322 -7.82 36.48 1.52
CA VAL A 322 -6.61 36.37 0.68
C VAL A 322 -5.37 37.01 1.33
N ALA A 323 -5.53 38.04 2.16
CA ALA A 323 -4.41 38.66 2.89
C ALA A 323 -3.88 37.76 4.02
N PHE A 324 -4.65 36.76 4.43
CA PHE A 324 -4.31 35.81 5.48
C PHE A 324 -3.95 34.45 4.86
N SER A 325 -2.79 34.39 4.20
CA SER A 325 -2.10 33.11 4.03
C SER A 325 -1.75 32.55 5.41
N ASN A 326 -1.96 31.26 5.64
CA ASN A 326 -1.24 30.56 6.71
C ASN A 326 0.25 30.89 6.59
N PRO A 327 1.00 31.06 7.71
CA PRO A 327 2.43 31.26 7.63
C PRO A 327 3.02 30.10 6.83
N ALA A 328 3.64 30.42 5.69
CA ALA A 328 4.33 29.41 4.90
C ALA A 328 5.34 28.70 5.82
N PRO A 329 5.54 27.38 5.70
CA PRO A 329 6.70 26.72 6.30
C PRO A 329 7.93 27.35 5.67
N GLY A 330 8.46 28.39 6.31
CA GLY A 330 9.14 29.47 5.62
C GLY A 330 10.37 29.02 4.85
N ASP A 331 10.74 29.78 3.81
CA ASP A 331 11.79 29.48 2.82
C ASP A 331 13.19 29.27 3.42
N ARG A 332 13.34 28.17 4.15
CA ARG A 332 14.59 27.58 4.59
C ARG A 332 15.09 26.73 3.43
N SER A 333 16.23 27.11 2.89
CA SER A 333 16.81 26.44 1.72
C SER A 333 17.36 25.06 2.08
N GLY A 334 16.73 23.99 1.60
CA GLY A 334 17.25 22.63 1.72
C GLY A 334 16.24 21.53 1.34
N GLY A 335 16.73 20.31 1.09
CA GLY A 335 15.88 19.19 0.66
C GLY A 335 14.88 18.72 1.72
N LEU A 336 15.11 18.99 3.01
CA LEU A 336 14.12 18.73 4.07
C LEU A 336 12.85 19.55 3.88
N ASP A 337 12.98 20.80 3.45
CA ASP A 337 11.85 21.69 3.22
C ASP A 337 11.18 21.40 1.87
N THR A 338 11.94 20.95 0.86
CA THR A 338 11.35 20.34 -0.35
C THR A 338 10.51 19.09 -0.01
N LEU A 339 10.99 18.21 0.86
CA LEU A 339 10.20 17.05 1.33
C LEU A 339 8.93 17.47 2.10
N ARG A 340 8.98 18.54 2.91
CA ARG A 340 7.80 19.09 3.60
C ARG A 340 6.77 19.60 2.59
N HIS A 341 7.19 20.36 1.59
CA HIS A 341 6.31 20.85 0.51
C HIS A 341 5.68 19.70 -0.27
N ASN A 342 6.47 18.71 -0.71
CA ASN A 342 5.94 17.52 -1.41
C ASN A 342 4.88 16.76 -0.59
N VAL A 343 5.08 16.62 0.72
CA VAL A 343 4.08 16.01 1.63
C VAL A 343 2.84 16.90 1.80
N THR A 344 3.00 18.22 1.89
CA THR A 344 1.88 19.17 2.00
C THR A 344 1.02 19.19 0.74
N ASP A 345 1.62 19.23 -0.45
CA ASP A 345 0.88 19.22 -1.72
C ASP A 345 0.19 17.86 -1.96
N ALA A 346 0.84 16.75 -1.61
CA ALA A 346 0.18 15.45 -1.59
C ALA A 346 -1.02 15.40 -0.62
N ALA A 347 -0.91 15.99 0.56
CA ALA A 347 -1.99 16.06 1.55
C ALA A 347 -3.13 17.03 1.15
N MET A 348 -2.87 18.01 0.28
CA MET A 348 -3.93 18.84 -0.32
C MET A 348 -4.77 18.04 -1.32
N LEU A 349 -4.16 17.14 -2.09
CA LEU A 349 -4.89 16.22 -2.98
C LEU A 349 -5.63 15.12 -2.19
N THR A 350 -5.01 14.54 -1.16
CA THR A 350 -5.46 13.29 -0.51
C THR A 350 -6.04 13.43 0.91
N GLY A 351 -6.02 14.63 1.49
CA GLY A 351 -6.47 14.89 2.86
C GLY A 351 -5.41 14.60 3.92
N ALA A 352 -5.56 15.16 5.11
CA ALA A 352 -4.65 14.88 6.23
C ALA A 352 -4.85 13.44 6.75
N GLU A 353 -3.78 12.79 7.21
CA GLU A 353 -3.86 11.40 7.72
C GLU A 353 -4.75 11.29 8.97
N ASN A 354 -4.60 12.22 9.91
CA ASN A 354 -5.43 12.32 11.12
C ASN A 354 -6.64 13.26 10.92
N TRP A 355 -7.17 13.36 9.70
CA TRP A 355 -8.39 14.13 9.45
C TRP A 355 -9.55 13.54 10.25
N LYS A 356 -10.28 14.41 10.94
CA LYS A 356 -11.54 14.09 11.62
C LYS A 356 -12.61 14.98 11.00
N PRO A 357 -13.73 14.43 10.49
CA PRO A 357 -14.80 15.25 9.95
C PRO A 357 -15.42 16.11 11.05
N GLU A 358 -15.55 17.41 10.81
CA GLU A 358 -16.46 18.23 11.60
C GLU A 358 -17.89 17.72 11.38
N ASN A 359 -18.57 17.36 12.47
CA ASN A 359 -19.99 17.01 12.44
C ASN A 359 -20.70 17.87 13.49
N LYS A 360 -21.75 18.59 13.07
CA LYS A 360 -22.65 19.30 13.99
C LYS A 360 -24.05 18.72 13.90
N TRP A 361 -24.70 18.59 15.05
CA TRP A 361 -26.13 18.31 15.16
C TRP A 361 -26.77 19.45 15.95
N LEU A 362 -27.74 20.11 15.33
CA LEU A 362 -28.44 21.28 15.83
C LEU A 362 -29.93 20.94 15.94
N ARG A 363 -30.60 21.36 17.01
CA ARG A 363 -32.00 21.00 17.30
C ARG A 363 -32.97 21.89 16.51
N SER A 364 -34.26 21.59 16.58
CA SER A 364 -35.31 22.50 16.12
C SER A 364 -35.44 23.67 17.10
N SER A 365 -34.76 24.79 16.85
CA SER A 365 -34.87 26.01 17.67
C SER A 365 -34.35 27.26 16.95
N GLY A 366 -34.79 28.43 17.40
CA GLY A 366 -34.26 29.72 16.91
C GLY A 366 -32.80 29.96 17.31
N GLU A 367 -32.34 29.41 18.43
CA GLU A 367 -30.93 29.48 18.86
C GLU A 367 -30.04 28.63 17.94
N ASP A 368 -30.46 27.40 17.65
CA ASP A 368 -29.82 26.49 16.70
C ASP A 368 -29.83 27.07 15.27
N GLN A 369 -30.91 27.74 14.86
CA GLN A 369 -30.98 28.42 13.55
C GLN A 369 -29.96 29.56 13.46
N VAL A 370 -29.76 30.33 14.53
CA VAL A 370 -28.68 31.33 14.62
C VAL A 370 -27.30 30.67 14.56
N GLU A 371 -27.11 29.50 15.18
CA GLU A 371 -25.84 28.76 15.13
C GLU A 371 -25.51 28.18 13.74
N VAL A 372 -26.50 27.78 12.93
CA VAL A 372 -26.28 27.47 11.50
C VAL A 372 -25.71 28.69 10.76
N ILE A 373 -26.22 29.89 11.05
CA ILE A 373 -25.83 31.13 10.39
C ILE A 373 -24.40 31.55 10.82
N ARG A 374 -24.08 31.42 12.11
CA ARG A 374 -22.70 31.58 12.64
C ARG A 374 -21.73 30.62 11.97
N TRP A 375 -22.12 29.35 11.82
CA TRP A 375 -21.29 28.34 11.17
C TRP A 375 -21.05 28.66 9.69
N MET A 376 -22.10 28.98 8.93
CA MET A 376 -22.00 29.40 7.52
C MET A 376 -21.05 30.60 7.35
N LYS A 377 -21.21 31.62 8.21
CA LYS A 377 -20.34 32.80 8.27
C LYS A 377 -18.88 32.41 8.51
N ALA A 378 -18.60 31.61 9.54
CA ALA A 378 -17.25 31.18 9.90
C ALA A 378 -16.54 30.37 8.79
N LYS A 379 -17.29 29.57 8.00
CA LYS A 379 -16.72 28.82 6.87
C LYS A 379 -16.44 29.69 5.64
N LEU A 380 -17.28 30.69 5.38
CA LEU A 380 -17.06 31.64 4.27
C LEU A 380 -15.97 32.68 4.60
N GLU A 381 -15.72 32.96 5.88
CA GLU A 381 -14.68 33.88 6.38
C GLU A 381 -13.36 33.18 6.74
N GLN A 382 -13.24 31.88 6.53
CA GLN A 382 -12.03 31.12 6.85
C GLN A 382 -10.81 31.66 6.06
N PRO A 383 -9.65 31.92 6.71
CA PRO A 383 -8.43 32.37 6.06
C PRO A 383 -8.05 31.54 4.84
N GLY A 384 -7.63 32.21 3.76
CA GLY A 384 -7.29 31.58 2.49
C GLY A 384 -8.46 31.05 1.66
N VAL A 385 -9.74 31.12 2.08
CA VAL A 385 -10.89 30.77 1.22
C VAL A 385 -11.14 31.87 0.20
N VAL A 386 -11.06 31.53 -1.10
CA VAL A 386 -11.15 32.48 -2.23
C VAL A 386 -12.39 32.26 -3.10
N ARG A 387 -13.00 31.08 -3.03
CA ARG A 387 -14.21 30.75 -3.78
C ARG A 387 -15.05 29.76 -2.97
N ALA A 388 -16.36 29.82 -3.11
CA ALA A 388 -17.28 28.85 -2.55
C ALA A 388 -18.43 28.55 -3.51
N PHE A 389 -19.01 27.37 -3.34
CA PHE A 389 -20.27 26.97 -3.96
C PHE A 389 -21.25 26.63 -2.84
N LEU A 390 -22.42 27.28 -2.86
CA LEU A 390 -23.53 26.91 -2.00
C LEU A 390 -24.59 26.24 -2.87
N VAL A 391 -24.78 24.94 -2.66
CA VAL A 391 -25.76 24.12 -3.34
C VAL A 391 -26.92 23.92 -2.37
N ASP A 392 -28.09 24.46 -2.68
CA ASP A 392 -29.32 24.14 -1.97
C ASP A 392 -30.49 24.35 -2.94
N PRO A 393 -31.22 23.28 -3.31
CA PRO A 393 -32.22 23.38 -4.36
C PRO A 393 -33.39 24.29 -3.96
N TYR A 394 -33.63 24.48 -2.65
CA TYR A 394 -34.72 25.30 -2.11
C TYR A 394 -34.24 26.60 -1.43
N LEU A 395 -33.09 27.16 -1.82
CA LEU A 395 -32.64 28.44 -1.26
C LEU A 395 -33.56 29.60 -1.70
N GLY A 396 -34.32 30.13 -0.75
CA GLY A 396 -35.27 31.23 -0.93
C GLY A 396 -34.69 32.61 -0.64
N SER A 397 -35.53 33.63 -0.82
CA SER A 397 -35.19 35.03 -0.55
C SER A 397 -34.82 35.26 0.92
N ASP A 398 -35.48 34.54 1.83
CA ASP A 398 -35.24 34.69 3.27
C ASP A 398 -33.91 34.04 3.67
N ALA A 399 -33.54 32.89 3.09
CA ALA A 399 -32.21 32.30 3.25
C ALA A 399 -31.10 33.27 2.81
N PHE A 400 -31.30 33.94 1.67
CA PHE A 400 -30.36 34.90 1.13
C PHE A 400 -30.11 36.06 2.10
N ARG A 401 -31.20 36.64 2.65
CA ARG A 401 -31.16 37.74 3.63
C ARG A 401 -30.65 37.30 5.02
N ARG A 402 -30.91 36.06 5.42
CA ARG A 402 -30.48 35.52 6.73
C ARG A 402 -29.00 35.10 6.75
N ILE A 403 -28.47 34.59 5.63
CA ILE A 403 -27.13 33.94 5.58
C ILE A 403 -26.15 34.66 4.65
N ILE A 404 -26.53 34.91 3.39
CA ILE A 404 -25.57 35.35 2.36
C ILE A 404 -25.02 36.74 2.66
N ILE A 405 -25.86 37.65 3.16
CA ILE A 405 -25.39 38.99 3.56
C ILE A 405 -24.49 38.99 4.80
N ARG A 406 -24.37 37.88 5.54
CA ARG A 406 -23.68 37.83 6.86
C ARG A 406 -22.19 37.51 6.77
N HIS A 407 -21.70 37.01 5.63
CA HIS A 407 -20.25 36.85 5.42
C HIS A 407 -19.61 38.16 4.96
N GLY A 408 -18.52 38.55 5.61
CA GLY A 408 -17.73 39.74 5.34
C GLY A 408 -16.50 39.48 4.46
N ASN A 409 -16.29 38.26 3.95
CA ASN A 409 -15.19 37.94 3.04
C ASN A 409 -15.31 38.73 1.73
N GLU A 410 -14.56 39.83 1.61
CA GLU A 410 -14.59 40.73 0.44
C GLU A 410 -13.90 40.13 -0.77
N THR A 411 -13.10 39.08 -0.57
CA THR A 411 -12.27 38.44 -1.60
C THR A 411 -12.86 37.14 -2.17
N ILE A 412 -14.06 36.74 -1.75
CA ILE A 412 -14.66 35.48 -2.19
C ILE A 412 -15.37 35.61 -3.55
N SER A 413 -15.31 34.56 -4.36
CA SER A 413 -16.34 34.30 -5.37
C SER A 413 -17.35 33.28 -4.83
N LEU A 414 -18.59 33.68 -4.55
CA LEU A 414 -19.63 32.78 -4.06
C LEU A 414 -20.62 32.44 -5.17
N VAL A 415 -20.75 31.14 -5.48
CA VAL A 415 -21.66 30.62 -6.50
C VAL A 415 -22.80 29.85 -5.82
N VAL A 416 -24.00 30.41 -5.84
CA VAL A 416 -25.22 29.75 -5.34
C VAL A 416 -25.86 28.95 -6.47
N LEU A 417 -26.20 27.68 -6.22
CA LEU A 417 -26.95 26.82 -7.12
C LEU A 417 -28.32 26.50 -6.51
N VAL A 418 -29.39 26.76 -7.26
CA VAL A 418 -30.78 26.47 -6.87
C VAL A 418 -31.48 25.58 -7.91
N SER A 419 -32.48 24.81 -7.47
CA SER A 419 -33.33 23.96 -8.32
C SER A 419 -34.69 23.68 -7.66
N PRO A 420 -35.50 24.72 -7.39
CA PRO A 420 -36.70 24.61 -6.54
C PRO A 420 -37.88 23.88 -7.20
N GLY A 421 -37.91 23.81 -8.54
CA GLY A 421 -39.05 23.24 -9.26
C GLY A 421 -40.31 24.11 -9.12
N GLY A 422 -41.47 23.47 -8.92
CA GLY A 422 -42.77 24.15 -8.76
C GLY A 422 -43.13 24.64 -7.36
N ALA A 423 -42.28 24.44 -6.35
CA ALA A 423 -42.56 24.82 -4.96
C ALA A 423 -42.06 26.25 -4.64
N ASP A 424 -42.71 26.94 -3.70
CA ASP A 424 -42.20 28.20 -3.14
C ASP A 424 -41.30 27.91 -1.92
N PRO A 425 -39.98 28.18 -1.96
CA PRO A 425 -39.06 27.88 -0.87
C PRO A 425 -39.23 28.75 0.38
N ASP A 426 -39.91 29.90 0.26
CA ASP A 426 -40.15 30.85 1.36
C ASP A 426 -41.53 30.64 2.02
N ALA A 427 -42.30 29.61 1.65
CA ALA A 427 -43.64 29.36 2.19
C ALA A 427 -43.61 28.69 3.58
N ASP A 428 -44.62 28.99 4.40
CA ASP A 428 -44.79 28.41 5.76
C ASP A 428 -45.40 27.01 5.77
N THR A 429 -45.80 26.48 4.62
CA THR A 429 -46.27 25.10 4.47
C THR A 429 -45.51 24.40 3.35
N VAL A 430 -45.03 23.19 3.63
CA VAL A 430 -44.26 22.35 2.69
C VAL A 430 -45.09 22.07 1.43
N ASP A 431 -44.41 21.99 0.28
CA ASP A 431 -44.99 21.75 -1.05
C ASP A 431 -46.06 22.77 -1.51
N THR A 432 -46.08 23.98 -0.92
CA THR A 432 -46.91 25.10 -1.42
C THR A 432 -46.57 25.41 -2.89
N PRO A 433 -47.52 25.32 -3.83
CA PRO A 433 -47.27 25.66 -5.23
C PRO A 433 -46.91 27.13 -5.39
N ALA A 434 -45.89 27.43 -6.19
CA ALA A 434 -45.40 28.78 -6.40
C ALA A 434 -46.42 29.68 -7.13
N ALA A 435 -47.17 30.49 -6.36
CA ALA A 435 -48.17 31.43 -6.88
C ALA A 435 -47.57 32.62 -7.66
N ALA A 436 -46.26 32.85 -7.51
CA ALA A 436 -45.44 33.77 -8.29
C ALA A 436 -44.03 33.15 -8.47
N SER A 437 -43.23 33.68 -9.39
CA SER A 437 -41.82 33.26 -9.53
C SER A 437 -41.04 33.63 -8.27
N HIS A 438 -40.78 32.65 -7.41
CA HIS A 438 -39.92 32.80 -6.23
C HIS A 438 -38.46 33.13 -6.63
N LEU A 439 -38.05 32.76 -7.85
CA LEU A 439 -36.77 33.16 -8.41
C LEU A 439 -36.72 34.69 -8.60
N ASP A 440 -37.83 35.30 -9.02
CA ASP A 440 -37.91 36.75 -9.20
C ASP A 440 -37.83 37.45 -7.84
N LYS A 441 -38.46 36.90 -6.78
CA LYS A 441 -38.28 37.37 -5.38
C LYS A 441 -36.79 37.35 -5.00
N LEU A 442 -36.13 36.21 -5.17
CA LEU A 442 -34.70 36.02 -4.85
C LEU A 442 -33.81 36.99 -5.64
N VAL A 443 -34.11 37.22 -6.92
CA VAL A 443 -33.41 38.18 -7.80
C VAL A 443 -33.66 39.63 -7.36
N VAL A 444 -34.82 39.96 -6.80
CA VAL A 444 -35.11 41.27 -6.20
C VAL A 444 -34.32 41.47 -4.91
N THR A 445 -34.34 40.50 -3.97
CA THR A 445 -33.57 40.56 -2.72
C THR A 445 -32.06 40.64 -2.99
N ALA A 446 -31.54 39.90 -3.98
CA ALA A 446 -30.13 39.98 -4.36
C ALA A 446 -29.73 41.35 -4.93
N LYS A 447 -30.67 42.09 -5.56
CA LYS A 447 -30.46 43.50 -5.97
C LYS A 447 -30.55 44.46 -4.79
N GLU A 448 -31.55 44.30 -3.92
CA GLU A 448 -31.77 45.13 -2.72
C GLU A 448 -30.51 45.18 -1.84
N PHE A 449 -29.91 44.03 -1.56
CA PHE A 449 -28.73 43.93 -0.70
C PHE A 449 -27.40 44.11 -1.46
N SER A 450 -27.40 44.43 -2.75
CA SER A 450 -26.21 44.33 -3.62
C SER A 450 -25.00 45.16 -3.15
N GLU A 451 -25.20 46.37 -2.62
CA GLU A 451 -24.14 47.22 -2.04
C GLU A 451 -23.57 46.67 -0.71
N GLN A 452 -24.35 45.82 -0.03
CA GLN A 452 -23.99 45.19 1.25
C GLN A 452 -23.31 43.84 1.05
N LEU A 453 -23.38 43.21 -0.13
CA LEU A 453 -22.71 41.93 -0.40
C LEU A 453 -21.19 42.09 -0.43
N CYS A 454 -20.48 41.12 0.14
CA CYS A 454 -19.02 41.05 0.07
C CYS A 454 -18.59 40.04 -1.01
N GLY A 455 -17.60 40.41 -1.82
CA GLY A 455 -17.10 39.56 -2.91
C GLY A 455 -18.02 39.46 -4.13
N ARG A 456 -17.66 38.57 -5.06
CA ARG A 456 -18.41 38.34 -6.30
C ARG A 456 -19.43 37.22 -6.11
N ILE A 457 -20.71 37.58 -6.01
CA ILE A 457 -21.80 36.60 -5.79
C ILE A 457 -22.53 36.33 -7.11
N SER A 458 -22.90 35.08 -7.36
CA SER A 458 -23.64 34.65 -8.56
C SER A 458 -24.63 33.54 -8.22
N VAL A 459 -25.85 33.59 -8.77
CA VAL A 459 -26.95 32.66 -8.49
C VAL A 459 -27.37 31.98 -9.79
N TYR A 460 -27.24 30.66 -9.84
CA TYR A 460 -27.56 29.81 -10.98
C TYR A 460 -28.77 28.93 -10.68
N HIS A 461 -29.76 28.94 -11.57
CA HIS A 461 -30.86 27.97 -11.58
C HIS A 461 -30.50 26.80 -12.50
N VAL A 462 -30.36 25.61 -11.92
CA VAL A 462 -30.24 24.34 -12.65
C VAL A 462 -31.65 23.78 -12.87
N LYS A 463 -32.12 23.76 -14.11
CA LYS A 463 -33.43 23.23 -14.52
C LYS A 463 -33.31 21.79 -14.96
N ARG A 464 -34.35 20.99 -14.74
CA ARG A 464 -34.52 19.66 -15.37
C ARG A 464 -35.69 19.71 -16.32
N GLY A 465 -35.43 19.46 -17.62
CA GLY A 465 -36.41 19.71 -18.67
C GLY A 465 -36.86 21.18 -18.71
N ASP A 466 -38.16 21.42 -18.59
CA ASP A 466 -38.77 22.75 -18.50
C ASP A 466 -38.41 23.54 -17.23
N GLY A 467 -37.98 22.84 -16.17
CA GLY A 467 -37.71 23.41 -14.85
C GLY A 467 -38.85 23.23 -13.84
N ALA A 468 -39.95 22.56 -14.19
CA ALA A 468 -41.01 22.21 -13.23
C ALA A 468 -40.57 21.14 -12.22
N LYS A 469 -39.49 20.41 -12.52
CA LYS A 469 -38.89 19.36 -11.67
C LYS A 469 -37.48 19.75 -11.23
N GLN A 470 -37.13 19.36 -10.01
CA GLN A 470 -35.77 19.54 -9.48
C GLN A 470 -34.74 18.72 -10.28
N ALA A 471 -33.57 19.30 -10.49
CA ALA A 471 -32.41 18.65 -11.10
C ALA A 471 -31.59 17.86 -10.05
N PHE A 472 -31.35 18.46 -8.89
CA PHE A 472 -30.63 17.88 -7.75
C PHE A 472 -31.46 18.05 -6.48
N HIS A 473 -31.19 17.20 -5.48
CA HIS A 473 -31.78 17.30 -4.13
C HIS A 473 -30.71 17.54 -3.05
N ASP A 474 -29.45 17.41 -3.43
CA ASP A 474 -28.26 17.44 -2.58
C ASP A 474 -27.97 18.86 -2.08
N ARG A 475 -27.35 18.97 -0.90
CA ARG A 475 -27.13 20.27 -0.24
C ARG A 475 -25.72 20.35 0.31
N TYR A 476 -24.96 21.32 -0.20
CA TYR A 476 -23.52 21.42 0.07
C TYR A 476 -23.07 22.85 0.30
N LEU A 477 -22.19 23.04 1.28
CA LEU A 477 -21.23 24.14 1.24
C LEU A 477 -19.87 23.57 0.81
N CYS A 478 -19.40 23.97 -0.38
CA CYS A 478 -18.06 23.67 -0.87
C CYS A 478 -17.21 24.94 -0.81
N THR A 479 -16.08 24.94 -0.09
CA THR A 479 -15.12 26.05 -0.07
C THR A 479 -13.82 25.65 -0.77
N LEU A 480 -13.23 26.59 -1.53
CA LEU A 480 -11.95 26.46 -2.21
C LEU A 480 -10.94 27.42 -1.58
N ASN A 481 -9.76 26.89 -1.22
CA ASN A 481 -8.65 27.71 -0.77
C ASN A 481 -7.89 28.38 -1.95
N GLN A 482 -6.88 29.22 -1.65
CA GLN A 482 -5.99 29.85 -2.63
C GLN A 482 -5.32 28.87 -3.64
N LYS A 483 -5.08 27.61 -3.24
CA LYS A 483 -4.53 26.55 -4.10
C LYS A 483 -5.62 25.76 -4.86
N GLY A 484 -6.88 26.19 -4.82
CA GLY A 484 -8.01 25.51 -5.46
C GLY A 484 -8.40 24.18 -4.79
N THR A 485 -7.99 23.92 -3.56
CA THR A 485 -8.35 22.68 -2.85
C THR A 485 -9.78 22.77 -2.27
N PRO A 486 -10.70 21.84 -2.59
CA PRO A 486 -12.07 21.84 -2.09
C PRO A 486 -12.18 21.16 -0.72
N THR A 487 -12.83 21.83 0.24
CA THR A 487 -13.44 21.23 1.43
C THR A 487 -14.95 21.27 1.25
N VAL A 488 -15.66 20.16 1.52
CA VAL A 488 -17.11 20.07 1.33
C VAL A 488 -17.81 19.66 2.61
N TYR A 489 -18.92 20.33 2.91
CA TYR A 489 -19.85 20.01 3.98
C TYR A 489 -21.20 19.64 3.39
N LEU A 490 -21.70 18.44 3.72
CA LEU A 490 -23.09 18.02 3.45
C LEU A 490 -24.02 18.63 4.51
N LEU A 491 -25.16 19.15 4.06
CA LEU A 491 -26.22 19.74 4.90
C LEU A 491 -27.48 18.87 4.81
N SER A 492 -28.17 18.60 5.92
CA SER A 492 -29.37 17.75 5.88
C SER A 492 -30.57 18.43 5.21
N ASN A 493 -30.85 19.68 5.59
CA ASN A 493 -32.06 20.41 5.20
C ASN A 493 -31.70 21.65 4.35
N SER A 494 -32.70 22.31 3.77
CA SER A 494 -32.52 23.61 3.13
C SER A 494 -32.25 24.70 4.16
N LEU A 495 -31.43 25.69 3.78
CA LEU A 495 -31.08 26.85 4.60
C LEU A 495 -32.23 27.87 4.77
N SER A 496 -33.31 27.77 3.99
CA SER A 496 -34.47 28.68 4.06
C SER A 496 -35.20 28.62 5.39
N LYS A 497 -35.33 27.43 5.97
CA LYS A 497 -35.78 27.22 7.36
C LYS A 497 -34.66 26.67 8.26
N ALA A 498 -33.61 26.06 7.69
CA ALA A 498 -32.43 25.54 8.37
C ALA A 498 -32.76 24.66 9.59
N ALA A 499 -32.53 25.15 10.80
CA ALA A 499 -32.79 24.48 12.08
C ALA A 499 -34.06 24.98 12.80
N GLY A 500 -34.95 25.72 12.13
CA GLY A 500 -36.23 26.16 12.70
C GLY A 500 -37.21 25.00 12.84
N ASP A 501 -37.76 24.55 11.70
CA ASP A 501 -38.85 23.57 11.64
C ASP A 501 -38.40 22.11 11.86
N TRP A 502 -37.11 21.82 11.64
CA TRP A 502 -36.51 20.49 11.80
C TRP A 502 -35.09 20.57 12.36
N PRO A 503 -34.60 19.55 13.09
CA PRO A 503 -33.18 19.42 13.44
C PRO A 503 -32.28 19.45 12.20
N PHE A 504 -31.12 20.09 12.31
CA PHE A 504 -30.19 20.32 11.21
C PHE A 504 -28.85 19.61 11.46
N ALA A 505 -28.42 18.79 10.52
CA ALA A 505 -27.15 18.10 10.58
C ALA A 505 -26.17 18.61 9.51
N ILE A 506 -24.91 18.72 9.90
CA ILE A 506 -23.78 19.15 9.07
C ILE A 506 -22.70 18.08 9.18
N SER A 507 -22.13 17.65 8.05
CA SER A 507 -21.05 16.65 8.03
C SER A 507 -19.97 17.05 7.01
N GLU A 508 -18.73 17.21 7.46
CA GLU A 508 -17.56 17.40 6.59
C GLU A 508 -17.25 16.11 5.84
N LEU A 509 -17.14 16.20 4.51
CA LEU A 509 -16.72 15.09 3.66
C LEU A 509 -15.20 15.02 3.61
N ASP A 510 -14.65 13.80 3.45
CA ASP A 510 -13.21 13.60 3.29
C ASP A 510 -12.68 14.33 2.04
N ARG A 511 -11.35 14.45 1.89
CA ARG A 511 -10.77 15.22 0.77
C ARG A 511 -11.09 14.62 -0.59
N VAL A 512 -11.16 13.28 -0.72
CA VAL A 512 -11.47 12.59 -1.98
C VAL A 512 -12.94 12.80 -2.34
N SER A 513 -13.85 12.64 -1.37
CA SER A 513 -15.27 12.97 -1.54
C SER A 513 -15.48 14.46 -1.81
N SER A 514 -14.69 15.35 -1.21
CA SER A 514 -14.72 16.79 -1.48
C SER A 514 -14.29 17.14 -2.91
N TRP A 515 -13.26 16.49 -3.45
CA TRP A 515 -12.90 16.61 -4.86
C TRP A 515 -14.00 16.08 -5.79
N ARG A 516 -14.59 14.92 -5.48
CA ARG A 516 -15.70 14.34 -6.25
C ARG A 516 -16.95 15.22 -6.26
N VAL A 517 -17.35 15.77 -5.11
CA VAL A 517 -18.50 16.69 -5.04
C VAL A 517 -18.16 18.03 -5.70
N HIS A 518 -16.92 18.54 -5.62
CA HIS A 518 -16.52 19.72 -6.39
C HIS A 518 -16.65 19.47 -7.90
N SER A 519 -16.19 18.33 -8.40
CA SER A 519 -16.38 17.92 -9.80
C SER A 519 -17.85 17.78 -10.19
N TYR A 520 -18.70 17.23 -9.32
CA TYR A 520 -20.16 17.18 -9.53
C TYR A 520 -20.77 18.59 -9.64
N ILE A 521 -20.39 19.52 -8.75
CA ILE A 521 -20.87 20.91 -8.79
C ILE A 521 -20.39 21.62 -10.06
N ARG A 522 -19.14 21.37 -10.50
CA ARG A 522 -18.63 21.85 -11.79
C ARG A 522 -19.44 21.28 -12.96
N ALA A 523 -19.75 19.99 -12.93
CA ALA A 523 -20.57 19.33 -13.94
C ALA A 523 -21.99 19.93 -13.99
N LEU A 524 -22.66 20.14 -12.86
CA LEU A 524 -23.96 20.83 -12.78
C LEU A 524 -23.90 22.24 -13.40
N LEU A 525 -22.87 23.03 -13.08
CA LEU A 525 -22.67 24.36 -13.68
C LEU A 525 -22.49 24.29 -15.20
N ASP A 526 -21.80 23.26 -15.69
CA ASP A 526 -21.54 23.02 -17.12
C ASP A 526 -22.70 22.29 -17.85
N GLY A 527 -23.87 22.11 -17.22
CA GLY A 527 -25.05 21.42 -17.81
C GLY A 527 -24.98 19.88 -17.81
N LYS A 528 -24.03 19.30 -17.07
CA LYS A 528 -23.69 17.87 -17.06
C LYS A 528 -24.14 17.22 -15.76
N ASP A 529 -25.16 16.37 -15.87
CA ASP A 529 -25.64 15.44 -14.83
C ASP A 529 -25.99 14.14 -15.53
N ARG A 530 -24.97 13.28 -15.69
CA ARG A 530 -25.01 11.97 -16.38
C ARG A 530 -25.97 11.98 -17.59
N ASP A 531 -27.16 11.45 -17.39
CA ASP A 531 -28.18 11.20 -18.42
C ASP A 531 -29.42 12.10 -18.34
N ARG A 532 -29.61 12.83 -17.23
CA ARG A 532 -30.84 13.59 -16.98
C ARG A 532 -30.78 14.89 -17.77
N ALA A 533 -31.78 15.19 -18.60
CA ALA A 533 -31.77 16.45 -19.32
C ALA A 533 -31.81 17.64 -18.34
N ILE A 534 -30.72 18.42 -18.26
CA ILE A 534 -30.58 19.60 -17.39
C ILE A 534 -29.95 20.77 -18.13
N SER A 535 -30.46 21.97 -17.87
CA SER A 535 -29.89 23.22 -18.37
C SER A 535 -29.62 24.17 -17.21
N THR A 536 -28.43 24.76 -17.19
CA THR A 536 -28.00 25.65 -16.11
C THR A 536 -27.99 27.09 -16.59
N SER A 537 -28.75 27.94 -15.89
CA SER A 537 -29.02 29.32 -16.26
C SER A 537 -28.62 30.26 -15.13
N LEU A 538 -27.76 31.24 -15.44
CA LEU A 538 -27.41 32.32 -14.52
C LEU A 538 -28.62 33.26 -14.39
N ILE A 539 -29.20 33.39 -13.20
CA ILE A 539 -30.39 34.23 -12.96
C ILE A 539 -30.06 35.57 -12.33
N TRP A 540 -28.96 35.66 -11.57
CA TRP A 540 -28.43 36.92 -11.03
C TRP A 540 -26.93 36.80 -10.75
N GLN A 541 -26.21 37.92 -10.80
CA GLN A 541 -24.85 38.06 -10.28
C GLN A 541 -24.53 39.54 -10.02
N THR A 542 -23.48 39.79 -9.24
CA THR A 542 -22.65 40.99 -9.44
C THR A 542 -22.14 40.99 -10.90
N PRO A 543 -22.40 42.04 -11.70
CA PRO A 543 -22.53 41.92 -13.16
C PRO A 543 -21.23 41.80 -13.97
N GLU A 544 -21.18 40.85 -14.90
CA GLU A 544 -20.19 40.74 -16.01
C GLU A 544 -20.72 39.78 -17.13
N PRO A 545 -20.24 39.83 -18.39
CA PRO A 545 -20.96 39.25 -19.55
C PRO A 545 -20.97 37.70 -19.69
N GLY A 546 -22.00 37.13 -20.36
CA GLY A 546 -22.26 35.68 -20.59
C GLY A 546 -21.81 35.12 -21.97
N THR A 547 -22.25 33.95 -22.49
CA THR A 547 -23.35 32.99 -22.14
C THR A 547 -23.05 31.54 -22.72
N PRO A 548 -23.93 30.47 -22.79
CA PRO A 548 -23.51 29.05 -22.60
C PRO A 548 -23.84 27.99 -23.75
N ALA A 549 -23.87 26.67 -23.44
CA ALA A 549 -23.92 25.49 -24.36
C ALA A 549 -24.94 24.34 -23.97
N LEU A 550 -24.96 23.15 -24.64
CA LEU A 550 -26.01 22.08 -24.50
C LEU A 550 -25.61 20.56 -24.81
N GLU A 551 -26.00 19.62 -23.91
CA GLU A 551 -26.60 18.21 -23.97
C GLU A 551 -26.43 17.12 -25.11
N LYS A 552 -26.67 15.75 -24.98
CA LYS A 552 -26.58 14.66 -23.91
C LYS A 552 -26.99 13.18 -24.35
N ALA A 553 -26.79 12.11 -23.49
CA ALA A 553 -27.36 10.70 -23.45
C ALA A 553 -26.86 9.57 -24.46
N ARG A 554 -27.08 8.20 -24.43
CA ARG A 554 -27.42 6.99 -23.53
C ARG A 554 -27.37 5.65 -24.43
N LEU A 555 -27.65 4.33 -24.16
CA LEU A 555 -27.56 3.16 -23.17
C LEU A 555 -28.15 1.84 -23.89
N THR A 556 -28.21 0.52 -23.52
CA THR A 556 -27.65 -0.51 -22.55
C THR A 556 -27.99 -2.02 -22.92
N GLU A 557 -27.26 -3.04 -22.38
CA GLU A 557 -27.65 -4.46 -21.94
C GLU A 557 -28.19 -5.59 -22.93
N SER A 558 -28.26 -6.94 -22.66
CA SER A 558 -27.49 -7.95 -21.82
C SER A 558 -27.94 -9.48 -21.97
N ALA A 559 -27.07 -10.45 -21.58
CA ALA A 559 -27.23 -11.86 -21.02
C ALA A 559 -27.76 -13.18 -21.72
N SER A 560 -26.85 -14.19 -21.87
CA SER A 560 -26.76 -15.62 -21.35
C SER A 560 -27.64 -16.90 -21.74
N PRO A 561 -27.14 -18.18 -21.54
CA PRO A 561 -27.64 -19.48 -22.12
C PRO A 561 -27.81 -20.75 -21.16
N PRO A 562 -28.11 -22.00 -21.64
CA PRO A 562 -28.48 -23.21 -20.83
C PRO A 562 -27.50 -24.46 -20.79
N PRO A 563 -27.78 -25.59 -20.05
CA PRO A 563 -26.79 -26.63 -19.59
C PRO A 563 -26.92 -28.12 -20.08
N ALA A 564 -26.17 -29.09 -19.48
CA ALA A 564 -25.84 -30.43 -20.05
C ALA A 564 -25.80 -31.71 -19.11
N GLU A 565 -25.39 -32.86 -19.69
CA GLU A 565 -25.81 -34.29 -19.48
C GLU A 565 -25.19 -35.16 -18.32
N THR A 566 -24.99 -36.48 -18.52
CA THR A 566 -25.44 -37.53 -17.55
C THR A 566 -24.40 -38.54 -17.03
N TRP A 567 -23.15 -38.60 -17.53
CA TRP A 567 -22.12 -39.59 -17.13
C TRP A 567 -21.71 -39.56 -15.64
N LYS A 568 -22.19 -38.55 -14.91
CA LYS A 568 -21.78 -38.14 -13.57
C LYS A 568 -21.92 -39.22 -12.49
N LEU A 569 -22.80 -40.22 -12.61
CA LEU A 569 -23.20 -41.07 -11.48
C LEU A 569 -22.07 -41.94 -10.89
N ALA A 570 -21.33 -42.68 -11.73
CA ALA A 570 -20.23 -43.53 -11.26
C ALA A 570 -19.04 -42.71 -10.76
N ALA A 571 -18.70 -41.63 -11.47
CA ALA A 571 -17.72 -40.65 -11.05
C ALA A 571 -18.09 -40.06 -9.67
N ASN A 572 -19.33 -39.59 -9.48
CA ASN A 572 -19.79 -39.02 -8.21
C ASN A 572 -19.60 -39.98 -7.04
N LEU A 573 -19.85 -41.29 -7.18
CA LEU A 573 -19.64 -42.25 -6.10
C LEU A 573 -18.17 -42.36 -5.69
N PHE A 574 -17.25 -42.48 -6.65
CA PHE A 574 -15.81 -42.45 -6.37
C PHE A 574 -15.38 -41.11 -5.75
N LEU A 575 -15.91 -39.99 -6.25
CA LEU A 575 -15.60 -38.65 -5.77
C LEU A 575 -16.10 -38.42 -4.33
N GLU A 576 -17.27 -38.96 -3.94
CA GLU A 576 -17.73 -38.94 -2.55
C GLU A 576 -16.89 -39.83 -1.63
N GLU A 577 -16.51 -41.04 -2.06
CA GLU A 577 -15.55 -41.87 -1.29
C GLU A 577 -14.21 -41.14 -1.08
N LEU A 578 -13.70 -40.48 -2.12
CA LEU A 578 -12.46 -39.72 -2.09
C LEU A 578 -12.54 -38.51 -1.13
N LYS A 579 -13.66 -37.78 -1.12
CA LYS A 579 -13.92 -36.71 -0.13
C LYS A 579 -13.87 -37.27 1.29
N GLN A 580 -14.47 -38.44 1.55
CA GLN A 580 -14.44 -39.04 2.87
C GLN A 580 -13.01 -39.42 3.31
N VAL A 581 -12.14 -39.88 2.40
CA VAL A 581 -10.72 -40.11 2.73
C VAL A 581 -10.02 -38.79 3.09
N VAL A 582 -10.23 -37.72 2.31
CA VAL A 582 -9.62 -36.39 2.54
C VAL A 582 -10.10 -35.75 3.86
N PHE A 583 -11.41 -35.78 4.15
CA PHE A 583 -11.98 -35.16 5.34
C PHE A 583 -11.62 -35.88 6.65
N ASN A 584 -11.50 -37.21 6.65
CA ASN A 584 -11.19 -37.96 7.86
C ASN A 584 -9.70 -37.92 8.26
N GLY A 585 -8.85 -37.25 7.48
CA GLY A 585 -7.49 -36.85 7.90
C GLY A 585 -6.50 -37.98 8.19
N SER A 586 -6.78 -39.22 7.77
CA SER A 586 -5.89 -40.36 8.02
C SER A 586 -4.58 -40.23 7.24
N THR A 587 -3.46 -40.31 7.94
CA THR A 587 -2.10 -40.34 7.37
C THR A 587 -1.78 -41.63 6.59
N ASP A 588 -2.65 -42.65 6.69
CA ASP A 588 -2.48 -43.95 6.03
C ASP A 588 -2.69 -43.86 4.50
N GLU A 589 -1.60 -43.87 3.72
CA GLU A 589 -1.63 -44.00 2.26
C GLU A 589 -2.50 -45.19 1.79
N ILE A 590 -2.52 -46.26 2.60
CA ILE A 590 -3.21 -47.54 2.37
C ILE A 590 -4.73 -47.38 2.14
N ARG A 591 -5.38 -46.34 2.70
CA ARG A 591 -6.84 -46.17 2.56
C ARG A 591 -7.28 -45.59 1.22
N GLY A 592 -6.42 -44.82 0.54
CA GLY A 592 -6.72 -44.22 -0.77
C GLY A 592 -6.84 -45.26 -1.90
N ALA A 593 -6.12 -46.38 -1.79
CA ALA A 593 -6.10 -47.42 -2.82
C ALA A 593 -7.44 -48.15 -3.00
N GLY A 594 -8.30 -48.22 -1.97
CA GLY A 594 -9.58 -48.93 -2.03
C GLY A 594 -10.56 -48.35 -3.05
N PRO A 595 -10.94 -47.05 -2.95
CA PRO A 595 -11.78 -46.37 -3.94
C PRO A 595 -11.19 -46.38 -5.36
N VAL A 596 -9.89 -46.14 -5.50
CA VAL A 596 -9.21 -46.13 -6.81
C VAL A 596 -9.27 -47.51 -7.46
N ASN A 597 -8.97 -48.59 -6.73
CA ASN A 597 -9.04 -49.94 -7.27
C ASN A 597 -10.47 -50.36 -7.65
N ARG A 598 -11.51 -49.85 -6.96
CA ARG A 598 -12.91 -50.05 -7.38
C ARG A 598 -13.19 -49.36 -8.72
N LEU A 599 -12.83 -48.08 -8.85
CA LEU A 599 -13.00 -47.31 -10.08
C LEU A 599 -12.23 -47.91 -11.26
N LEU A 600 -10.99 -48.35 -11.05
CA LEU A 600 -10.17 -49.04 -12.06
C LEU A 600 -10.80 -50.38 -12.49
N ALA A 601 -11.41 -51.12 -11.58
CA ALA A 601 -12.11 -52.38 -11.85
C ALA A 601 -13.49 -52.19 -12.53
N SER A 602 -14.07 -50.99 -12.46
CA SER A 602 -15.32 -50.62 -13.14
C SER A 602 -15.12 -49.69 -14.35
N TRP A 603 -13.88 -49.58 -14.85
CA TRP A 603 -13.51 -48.61 -15.88
C TRP A 603 -14.06 -49.00 -17.27
N ASP A 604 -14.69 -48.06 -17.96
CA ASP A 604 -15.23 -48.26 -19.32
C ASP A 604 -14.59 -47.30 -20.35
N SER A 605 -14.97 -47.46 -21.62
CA SER A 605 -14.50 -46.63 -22.73
C SER A 605 -15.36 -45.37 -22.98
N GLN A 606 -16.34 -45.08 -22.13
CA GLN A 606 -17.15 -43.85 -22.17
C GLN A 606 -16.76 -42.85 -21.07
N THR A 607 -15.97 -43.28 -20.10
CA THR A 607 -15.42 -42.48 -19.01
C THR A 607 -14.50 -41.38 -19.54
N ASP A 608 -14.92 -40.12 -19.37
CA ASP A 608 -14.08 -38.96 -19.67
C ASP A 608 -12.92 -38.86 -18.66
N ALA A 609 -11.77 -39.43 -19.04
CA ALA A 609 -10.56 -39.44 -18.25
C ALA A 609 -10.05 -38.03 -17.86
N LEU A 610 -10.35 -36.99 -18.66
CA LEU A 610 -9.92 -35.62 -18.38
C LEU A 610 -10.86 -34.94 -17.40
N ALA A 611 -12.18 -35.00 -17.64
CA ALA A 611 -13.16 -34.44 -16.71
C ALA A 611 -13.16 -35.16 -15.36
N LEU A 612 -12.82 -36.46 -15.33
CA LEU A 612 -12.62 -37.21 -14.11
C LEU A 612 -11.32 -36.80 -13.39
N ALA A 613 -10.20 -36.62 -14.09
CA ALA A 613 -8.95 -36.13 -13.50
C ALA A 613 -9.10 -34.72 -12.91
N ASP A 614 -9.75 -33.80 -13.63
CA ASP A 614 -10.08 -32.45 -13.15
C ASP A 614 -10.93 -32.52 -11.86
N LYS A 615 -11.90 -33.45 -11.79
CA LYS A 615 -12.75 -33.66 -10.60
C LYS A 615 -12.07 -34.40 -9.44
N VAL A 616 -11.17 -35.34 -9.71
CA VAL A 616 -10.29 -35.94 -8.70
C VAL A 616 -9.48 -34.80 -8.06
N PHE A 617 -8.83 -33.98 -8.89
CA PHE A 617 -7.97 -32.89 -8.46
C PHE A 617 -8.69 -31.85 -7.60
N GLU A 618 -9.92 -31.45 -7.96
CA GLU A 618 -10.80 -30.56 -7.17
C GLU A 618 -10.97 -31.01 -5.70
N ILE A 619 -10.85 -32.30 -5.42
CA ILE A 619 -11.00 -32.87 -4.07
C ILE A 619 -9.65 -33.04 -3.36
N VAL A 620 -8.59 -33.39 -4.09
CA VAL A 620 -7.26 -33.69 -3.50
C VAL A 620 -6.24 -32.56 -3.62
N VAL A 621 -6.60 -31.40 -4.18
CA VAL A 621 -5.72 -30.21 -4.29
C VAL A 621 -5.15 -29.75 -2.93
N HIS A 622 -5.87 -30.01 -1.83
CA HIS A 622 -5.43 -29.72 -0.45
C HIS A 622 -4.66 -30.88 0.23
N ARG A 623 -4.44 -31.99 -0.48
CA ARG A 623 -3.74 -33.21 -0.02
C ARG A 623 -2.87 -33.76 -1.16
N GLN A 624 -1.85 -33.00 -1.54
CA GLN A 624 -1.02 -33.26 -2.72
C GLN A 624 -0.31 -34.63 -2.65
N ASN A 625 0.02 -35.13 -1.46
CA ASN A 625 0.52 -36.50 -1.26
C ASN A 625 -0.49 -37.58 -1.72
N VAL A 626 -1.78 -37.39 -1.42
CA VAL A 626 -2.86 -38.27 -1.89
C VAL A 626 -3.02 -38.16 -3.41
N ALA A 627 -2.89 -36.95 -3.97
CA ALA A 627 -2.93 -36.74 -5.41
C ALA A 627 -1.78 -37.46 -6.15
N VAL A 628 -0.54 -37.36 -5.64
CA VAL A 628 0.64 -38.09 -6.15
C VAL A 628 0.42 -39.60 -6.09
N HIS A 629 -0.11 -40.12 -4.97
CA HIS A 629 -0.41 -41.54 -4.82
C HIS A 629 -1.45 -42.01 -5.84
N ILE A 630 -2.58 -41.29 -5.97
CA ILE A 630 -3.64 -41.60 -6.94
C ILE A 630 -3.11 -41.59 -8.37
N SER A 631 -2.32 -40.58 -8.77
CA SER A 631 -1.71 -40.56 -10.10
C SER A 631 -0.81 -41.78 -10.33
N SER A 632 0.01 -42.15 -9.34
CA SER A 632 0.89 -43.32 -9.46
C SER A 632 0.13 -44.65 -9.62
N MET A 633 -1.10 -44.76 -9.09
CA MET A 633 -1.98 -45.90 -9.34
C MET A 633 -2.55 -45.90 -10.76
N PHE A 634 -3.00 -44.74 -11.25
CA PHE A 634 -3.48 -44.60 -12.63
C PHE A 634 -2.38 -44.82 -13.68
N ALA A 635 -1.14 -44.46 -13.37
CA ALA A 635 0.03 -44.67 -14.24
C ALA A 635 0.34 -46.15 -14.52
N ALA A 636 -0.07 -47.06 -13.62
CA ALA A 636 0.12 -48.50 -13.78
C ALA A 636 -1.02 -49.21 -14.54
N GLY A 637 -2.03 -48.45 -15.00
CA GLY A 637 -3.25 -48.95 -15.63
C GLY A 637 -3.19 -49.11 -17.16
N THR A 638 -4.38 -49.10 -17.78
CA THR A 638 -4.56 -49.06 -19.24
C THR A 638 -4.16 -47.70 -19.83
N ALA A 639 -4.10 -47.59 -21.16
CA ALA A 639 -3.73 -46.34 -21.83
C ALA A 639 -4.64 -45.15 -21.46
N ASP A 640 -5.95 -45.36 -21.29
CA ASP A 640 -6.87 -44.29 -20.85
C ASP A 640 -6.78 -43.98 -19.36
N GLN A 641 -6.39 -44.97 -18.54
CA GLN A 641 -6.08 -44.74 -17.12
C GLN A 641 -4.77 -43.95 -16.97
N ALA A 642 -3.75 -44.23 -17.79
CA ALA A 642 -2.53 -43.44 -17.87
C ALA A 642 -2.79 -41.98 -18.30
N ARG A 643 -3.84 -41.70 -19.09
CA ARG A 643 -4.28 -40.32 -19.40
C ARG A 643 -4.84 -39.58 -18.18
N VAL A 644 -5.47 -40.28 -17.24
CA VAL A 644 -5.86 -39.70 -15.93
C VAL A 644 -4.62 -39.31 -15.14
N SER A 645 -3.61 -40.18 -15.08
CA SER A 645 -2.33 -39.89 -14.41
C SER A 645 -1.61 -38.69 -15.04
N GLN A 646 -1.42 -38.70 -16.36
CA GLN A 646 -0.80 -37.57 -17.09
C GLN A 646 -1.54 -36.25 -16.81
N ARG A 647 -2.88 -36.28 -16.77
CA ARG A 647 -3.68 -35.10 -16.47
C ARG A 647 -3.58 -34.66 -14.99
N LEU A 648 -3.52 -35.59 -14.05
CA LEU A 648 -3.28 -35.28 -12.64
C LEU A 648 -1.88 -34.67 -12.42
N ASP A 649 -0.87 -35.21 -13.09
CA ASP A 649 0.50 -34.70 -13.08
C ASP A 649 0.58 -33.28 -13.69
N GLU A 650 -0.11 -33.03 -14.80
CA GLU A 650 -0.29 -31.66 -15.36
C GLU A 650 -0.95 -30.71 -14.35
N LEU A 651 -2.02 -31.14 -13.68
CA LEU A 651 -2.75 -30.31 -12.72
C LEU A 651 -1.91 -30.02 -11.46
N LEU A 652 -1.18 -31.02 -10.95
CA LEU A 652 -0.24 -30.87 -9.84
C LEU A 652 0.93 -29.94 -10.20
N LEU A 653 1.50 -30.08 -11.40
CA LEU A 653 2.56 -29.20 -11.90
C LEU A 653 2.07 -27.76 -12.11
N ASN A 654 0.87 -27.57 -12.64
CA ASN A 654 0.27 -26.24 -12.77
C ASN A 654 -0.08 -25.63 -11.41
N ALA A 655 -0.56 -26.43 -10.44
CA ALA A 655 -0.85 -25.95 -9.09
C ALA A 655 0.43 -25.65 -8.28
N PHE A 656 1.51 -26.42 -8.46
CA PHE A 656 2.84 -26.08 -7.96
C PHE A 656 3.26 -24.71 -8.50
N ILE A 657 3.24 -24.52 -9.83
CA ILE A 657 3.61 -23.25 -10.48
C ILE A 657 2.70 -22.08 -10.04
N THR A 658 1.43 -22.33 -9.75
CA THR A 658 0.46 -21.32 -9.28
C THR A 658 0.64 -20.98 -7.79
N ALA A 659 1.16 -21.91 -6.99
CA ALA A 659 1.47 -21.68 -5.58
C ALA A 659 2.76 -20.87 -5.39
N LEU A 660 3.76 -21.04 -6.27
CA LEU A 660 4.96 -20.19 -6.29
C LEU A 660 4.56 -18.70 -6.40
N PRO A 661 5.19 -17.79 -5.65
CA PRO A 661 4.82 -16.38 -5.64
C PRO A 661 4.97 -15.78 -7.05
N PRO A 662 3.89 -15.33 -7.70
CA PRO A 662 3.95 -14.86 -9.07
C PRO A 662 4.66 -13.50 -9.17
N GLY A 663 5.01 -13.09 -10.40
CA GLY A 663 5.60 -11.78 -10.72
C GLY A 663 4.85 -10.58 -10.11
N GLY A 664 3.56 -10.76 -9.78
CA GLY A 664 3.02 -10.15 -8.57
C GLY A 664 1.50 -10.12 -8.50
N GLY A 665 0.97 -10.10 -7.26
CA GLY A 665 -0.42 -9.73 -6.98
C GLY A 665 -1.25 -10.74 -6.18
N ALA A 666 -0.93 -12.03 -6.26
CA ALA A 666 -1.52 -13.05 -5.40
C ALA A 666 -0.77 -13.15 -4.06
N GLN A 667 -1.48 -13.53 -2.98
CA GLN A 667 -0.80 -14.08 -1.81
C GLN A 667 -0.13 -15.41 -2.20
N PRO A 668 1.08 -15.71 -1.69
CA PRO A 668 1.75 -16.96 -2.01
C PRO A 668 0.91 -18.15 -1.56
N GLY A 669 0.78 -19.16 -2.42
CA GLY A 669 0.17 -20.42 -2.02
C GLY A 669 1.19 -21.19 -1.17
N HIS A 670 0.88 -21.45 0.11
CA HIS A 670 1.74 -22.27 0.95
C HIS A 670 2.00 -23.63 0.28
N LEU A 671 3.26 -23.98 0.08
CA LEU A 671 3.62 -25.32 -0.38
C LEU A 671 3.22 -26.35 0.70
N PRO A 672 2.78 -27.56 0.32
CA PRO A 672 2.29 -28.54 1.31
C PRO A 672 3.37 -28.94 2.30
N PHE A 673 3.03 -28.97 3.59
CA PHE A 673 3.93 -29.41 4.66
C PHE A 673 4.03 -30.95 4.72
N ASP A 674 2.92 -31.65 4.52
CA ASP A 674 2.84 -33.11 4.63
C ASP A 674 3.52 -33.81 3.44
N ASN A 675 4.51 -34.68 3.72
CA ASN A 675 5.31 -35.43 2.74
C ASN A 675 5.87 -34.58 1.57
N ARG A 676 6.30 -33.36 1.89
CA ARG A 676 6.83 -32.34 0.95
C ARG A 676 7.87 -32.90 -0.02
N HIS A 677 8.82 -33.71 0.46
CA HIS A 677 9.89 -34.27 -0.37
C HIS A 677 9.36 -35.17 -1.50
N ALA A 678 8.43 -36.09 -1.21
CA ALA A 678 7.86 -36.99 -2.23
C ALA A 678 7.03 -36.24 -3.28
N TYR A 679 6.37 -35.15 -2.88
CA TYR A 679 5.69 -34.24 -3.80
C TYR A 679 6.69 -33.54 -4.74
N LEU A 680 7.76 -32.94 -4.22
CA LEU A 680 8.79 -32.29 -5.04
C LEU A 680 9.48 -33.27 -6.01
N GLU A 681 9.78 -34.50 -5.58
CA GLU A 681 10.30 -35.54 -6.49
C GLU A 681 9.29 -35.94 -7.57
N HIS A 682 8.00 -35.98 -7.26
CA HIS A 682 6.97 -36.24 -8.27
C HIS A 682 6.91 -35.11 -9.32
N ILE A 683 6.88 -33.84 -8.89
CA ILE A 683 6.97 -32.68 -9.79
C ILE A 683 8.23 -32.76 -10.67
N ALA A 684 9.39 -33.13 -10.10
CA ALA A 684 10.63 -33.31 -10.86
C ALA A 684 10.56 -34.44 -11.90
N ARG A 685 9.93 -35.59 -11.56
CA ARG A 685 9.69 -36.67 -12.54
C ARG A 685 8.77 -36.20 -13.67
N THR A 686 7.67 -35.52 -13.37
CA THR A 686 6.75 -34.99 -14.38
C THR A 686 7.47 -34.06 -15.37
N ILE A 687 8.29 -33.13 -14.87
CA ILE A 687 9.06 -32.22 -15.73
C ILE A 687 10.14 -32.99 -16.53
N ALA A 688 10.82 -33.96 -15.94
CA ALA A 688 11.84 -34.77 -16.61
C ALA A 688 11.28 -35.65 -17.76
N LEU A 689 9.99 -35.99 -17.72
CA LEU A 689 9.27 -36.73 -18.76
C LEU A 689 8.68 -35.83 -19.86
N ALA A 690 8.74 -34.50 -19.73
CA ALA A 690 8.24 -33.57 -20.74
C ALA A 690 9.02 -33.68 -22.07
N PRO A 691 8.45 -33.29 -23.23
CA PRO A 691 9.13 -33.37 -24.53
C PRO A 691 10.42 -32.55 -24.65
N SER A 692 10.57 -31.48 -23.85
CA SER A 692 11.84 -30.78 -23.64
C SER A 692 11.91 -30.25 -22.20
N PRO A 693 12.44 -31.04 -21.24
CA PRO A 693 12.52 -30.67 -19.83
C PRO A 693 13.33 -29.39 -19.61
N THR A 694 14.43 -29.21 -20.34
CA THR A 694 15.26 -28.00 -20.24
C THR A 694 14.59 -26.74 -20.80
N ASP A 695 13.74 -26.86 -21.83
CA ASP A 695 12.95 -25.72 -22.29
C ASP A 695 11.78 -25.39 -21.34
N PHE A 696 11.15 -26.41 -20.75
CA PHE A 696 10.13 -26.21 -19.72
C PHE A 696 10.70 -25.43 -18.53
N VAL A 697 11.82 -25.90 -17.96
CA VAL A 697 12.51 -25.22 -16.87
C VAL A 697 12.85 -23.77 -17.25
N ARG A 698 13.48 -23.57 -18.42
CA ARG A 698 13.88 -22.25 -18.93
C ARG A 698 12.72 -21.27 -19.18
N SER A 699 11.53 -21.75 -19.52
CA SER A 699 10.37 -20.92 -19.85
C SER A 699 9.35 -20.78 -18.72
N ARG A 700 9.33 -21.70 -17.74
CA ARG A 700 8.33 -21.74 -16.66
C ARG A 700 8.90 -21.52 -15.27
N LEU A 701 10.12 -21.97 -14.99
CA LEU A 701 10.72 -21.95 -13.64
C LEU A 701 11.86 -20.93 -13.52
N ASN A 702 12.71 -20.80 -14.53
CA ASN A 702 13.77 -19.78 -14.56
C ASN A 702 13.25 -18.35 -14.29
N PRO A 703 12.12 -17.90 -14.89
CA PRO A 703 11.60 -16.56 -14.62
C PRO A 703 11.19 -16.36 -13.15
N ILE A 704 10.56 -17.38 -12.54
CA ILE A 704 10.08 -17.34 -11.15
C ILE A 704 11.25 -17.32 -10.18
N VAL A 705 12.28 -18.15 -10.39
CA VAL A 705 13.47 -18.18 -9.51
C VAL A 705 14.30 -16.92 -9.69
N ALA A 706 14.51 -16.43 -10.92
CA ALA A 706 15.20 -15.15 -11.15
C ALA A 706 14.49 -13.98 -10.45
N PHE A 707 13.16 -13.94 -10.52
CA PHE A 707 12.31 -12.97 -9.84
C PHE A 707 12.46 -13.03 -8.31
N ILE A 708 12.35 -14.21 -7.72
CA ILE A 708 12.48 -14.41 -6.27
C ILE A 708 13.89 -14.06 -5.79
N VAL A 709 14.93 -14.59 -6.44
CA VAL A 709 16.33 -14.29 -6.10
C VAL A 709 16.59 -12.79 -6.19
N GLY A 710 16.07 -12.11 -7.22
CA GLY A 710 16.12 -10.66 -7.35
C GLY A 710 15.49 -9.94 -6.14
N ARG A 711 14.27 -10.31 -5.73
CA ARG A 711 13.59 -9.71 -4.56
C ARG A 711 14.32 -9.96 -3.23
N LEU A 712 14.93 -11.13 -3.07
CA LEU A 712 15.63 -11.53 -1.84
C LEU A 712 17.03 -10.90 -1.73
N GLU A 713 17.81 -10.86 -2.82
CA GLU A 713 19.08 -10.13 -2.87
C GLU A 713 18.88 -8.62 -2.76
N ALA A 714 17.81 -8.09 -3.38
CA ALA A 714 17.40 -6.72 -3.19
C ALA A 714 16.74 -6.46 -1.82
N GLN A 715 16.52 -7.45 -0.95
CA GLN A 715 15.98 -7.27 0.41
C GLN A 715 14.69 -6.39 0.45
N ARG A 716 13.74 -6.69 -0.44
CA ARG A 716 12.61 -5.78 -0.74
C ARG A 716 11.33 -6.02 0.08
N SER A 717 11.03 -7.26 0.44
CA SER A 717 9.72 -7.64 1.03
C SER A 717 9.71 -7.55 2.56
N ASP A 718 8.52 -7.67 3.17
CA ASP A 718 8.43 -7.90 4.62
C ASP A 718 9.06 -9.26 5.01
N GLN A 719 9.31 -9.47 6.31
CA GLN A 719 9.91 -10.71 6.79
C GLN A 719 9.09 -11.96 6.42
N THR A 720 7.76 -11.88 6.49
CA THR A 720 6.86 -13.01 6.23
C THR A 720 6.99 -13.47 4.79
N SER A 721 6.78 -12.55 3.84
CA SER A 721 6.83 -12.89 2.41
C SER A 721 8.25 -13.20 1.94
N CYS A 722 9.30 -12.67 2.58
CA CYS A 722 10.67 -13.11 2.32
C CYS A 722 10.87 -14.60 2.66
N PHE A 723 10.36 -15.10 3.79
CA PHE A 723 10.53 -16.52 4.16
C PHE A 723 9.80 -17.45 3.18
N GLU A 724 8.58 -17.10 2.77
CA GLU A 724 7.78 -17.85 1.78
C GLU A 724 8.40 -17.81 0.38
N GLN A 725 9.02 -16.68 0.00
CA GLN A 725 9.81 -16.56 -1.22
C GLN A 725 11.05 -17.47 -1.16
N LEU A 726 11.80 -17.46 -0.05
CA LEU A 726 12.98 -18.30 0.14
C LEU A 726 12.62 -19.80 0.12
N GLU A 727 11.55 -20.21 0.80
CA GLU A 727 10.93 -21.53 0.69
C GLU A 727 10.69 -21.90 -0.78
N ALA A 728 9.90 -21.10 -1.48
CA ALA A 728 9.44 -21.41 -2.83
C ALA A 728 10.62 -21.58 -3.80
N ALA A 729 11.61 -20.68 -3.78
CA ALA A 729 12.80 -20.81 -4.63
C ALA A 729 13.69 -22.00 -4.23
N THR A 730 13.81 -22.32 -2.93
CA THR A 730 14.55 -23.52 -2.46
C THR A 730 13.89 -24.81 -2.95
N CYS A 731 12.56 -24.90 -2.86
CA CYS A 731 11.81 -26.04 -3.39
C CYS A 731 11.95 -26.18 -4.91
N VAL A 732 11.91 -25.07 -5.67
CA VAL A 732 12.15 -25.11 -7.14
C VAL A 732 13.60 -25.49 -7.47
N VAL A 733 14.59 -25.08 -6.66
CA VAL A 733 15.98 -25.52 -6.80
C VAL A 733 16.08 -27.04 -6.60
N ALA A 734 15.51 -27.59 -5.53
CA ALA A 734 15.51 -29.03 -5.29
C ALA A 734 14.82 -29.81 -6.43
N VAL A 735 13.68 -29.31 -6.94
CA VAL A 735 12.98 -29.87 -8.10
C VAL A 735 13.88 -29.89 -9.34
N VAL A 736 14.46 -28.75 -9.74
CA VAL A 736 15.18 -28.67 -11.02
C VAL A 736 16.52 -29.39 -10.99
N LEU A 737 17.18 -29.47 -9.84
CA LEU A 737 18.36 -30.32 -9.68
C LEU A 737 18.00 -31.81 -9.85
N ASP A 738 16.84 -32.24 -9.34
CA ASP A 738 16.33 -33.60 -9.55
C ASP A 738 15.88 -33.83 -11.02
N VAL A 739 15.34 -32.81 -11.71
CA VAL A 739 15.13 -32.84 -13.18
C VAL A 739 16.46 -33.00 -13.92
N ALA A 740 17.52 -32.29 -13.52
CA ALA A 740 18.84 -32.40 -14.14
C ALA A 740 19.45 -33.80 -13.97
N ILE A 741 19.13 -34.50 -12.88
CA ILE A 741 19.49 -35.90 -12.64
C ILE A 741 18.65 -36.86 -13.49
N ARG A 742 17.34 -36.63 -13.67
CA ARG A 742 16.42 -37.60 -14.31
C ARG A 742 16.12 -37.40 -15.81
N ALA A 743 16.38 -36.21 -16.37
CA ALA A 743 16.01 -35.88 -17.75
C ALA A 743 16.96 -36.51 -18.81
N GLU A 744 17.04 -37.84 -18.88
CA GLU A 744 17.94 -38.58 -19.77
C GLU A 744 17.70 -38.33 -21.27
N THR A 745 16.49 -37.93 -21.64
CA THR A 745 16.10 -37.46 -22.97
C THR A 745 16.83 -36.17 -23.40
N SER A 746 17.34 -35.39 -22.43
CA SER A 746 18.04 -34.13 -22.67
C SER A 746 19.55 -34.31 -22.81
N LYS A 747 20.16 -33.58 -23.74
CA LYS A 747 21.63 -33.57 -23.93
C LYS A 747 22.35 -33.24 -22.61
N ARG A 748 23.36 -34.04 -22.24
CA ARG A 748 24.14 -33.88 -20.99
C ARG A 748 24.62 -32.44 -20.75
N ALA A 749 25.12 -31.76 -21.77
CA ALA A 749 25.56 -30.37 -21.67
C ALA A 749 24.43 -29.38 -21.24
N TYR A 750 23.20 -29.59 -21.69
CA TYR A 750 22.06 -28.76 -21.26
C TYR A 750 21.64 -29.07 -19.82
N ARG A 751 21.73 -30.34 -19.40
CA ARG A 751 21.48 -30.77 -18.01
C ARG A 751 22.53 -30.17 -17.05
N ILE A 752 23.79 -30.12 -17.46
CA ILE A 752 24.90 -29.52 -16.71
C ILE A 752 24.78 -27.99 -16.64
N GLY A 753 24.44 -27.31 -17.74
CA GLY A 753 24.15 -25.87 -17.71
C GLY A 753 22.99 -25.53 -16.78
N MET A 754 21.88 -26.28 -16.88
CA MET A 754 20.71 -26.12 -16.01
C MET A 754 21.05 -26.36 -14.52
N ALA A 755 21.80 -27.42 -14.20
CA ALA A 755 22.27 -27.65 -12.84
C ALA A 755 23.23 -26.56 -12.35
N THR A 756 24.08 -26.02 -13.23
CA THR A 756 25.01 -24.92 -12.91
C THR A 756 24.28 -23.63 -12.55
N ASP A 757 23.32 -23.19 -13.38
CA ASP A 757 22.49 -22.01 -13.11
C ASP A 757 21.75 -22.15 -11.77
N TYR A 758 21.19 -23.34 -11.50
CA TYR A 758 20.45 -23.61 -10.27
C TYR A 758 21.32 -23.75 -9.03
N ILE A 759 22.55 -24.27 -9.15
CA ILE A 759 23.55 -24.23 -8.07
C ILE A 759 23.91 -22.77 -7.76
N TYR A 760 24.16 -21.92 -8.77
CA TYR A 760 24.44 -20.50 -8.54
C TYR A 760 23.24 -19.75 -7.92
N TRP A 761 22.01 -20.03 -8.34
CA TRP A 761 20.82 -19.49 -7.65
C TRP A 761 20.71 -19.98 -6.20
N MET A 762 21.02 -21.25 -5.92
CA MET A 762 21.05 -21.78 -4.56
C MET A 762 22.07 -21.05 -3.67
N GLY A 763 23.26 -20.74 -4.19
CA GLY A 763 24.24 -19.88 -3.51
C GLY A 763 23.70 -18.48 -3.21
N ARG A 764 23.03 -17.86 -4.20
CA ARG A 764 22.38 -16.54 -4.08
C ARG A 764 21.23 -16.52 -3.06
N LEU A 765 20.49 -17.62 -2.91
CA LEU A 765 19.52 -17.81 -1.82
C LEU A 765 20.21 -17.96 -0.46
N ALA A 766 21.26 -18.79 -0.36
CA ALA A 766 21.93 -19.13 0.90
C ALA A 766 22.74 -17.97 1.54
N ARG A 767 23.14 -16.99 0.74
CA ARG A 767 23.75 -15.71 1.20
C ARG A 767 22.75 -14.60 1.48
N SER A 768 21.47 -14.79 1.15
CA SER A 768 20.43 -13.78 1.38
C SER A 768 20.27 -13.48 2.86
N GLU A 769 19.94 -12.23 3.22
CA GLU A 769 19.73 -11.86 4.62
C GLU A 769 18.54 -12.60 5.25
N THR A 770 17.57 -12.99 4.40
CA THR A 770 16.46 -13.86 4.78
C THR A 770 16.95 -15.23 5.23
N ALA A 771 17.82 -15.88 4.45
CA ALA A 771 18.37 -17.19 4.80
C ALA A 771 19.28 -17.13 6.02
N ALA A 772 20.17 -16.12 6.08
CA ALA A 772 21.05 -15.92 7.22
C ALA A 772 20.26 -15.81 8.54
N THR A 773 19.31 -14.87 8.60
CA THR A 773 18.45 -14.69 9.77
C THR A 773 17.62 -15.93 10.10
N ARG A 774 17.01 -16.58 9.10
CA ARG A 774 16.07 -17.69 9.36
C ARG A 774 16.78 -18.95 9.88
N LEU A 775 18.08 -19.08 9.61
CA LEU A 775 18.88 -20.26 9.93
C LEU A 775 19.91 -20.00 11.05
N THR A 776 19.87 -18.82 11.68
CA THR A 776 20.58 -18.52 12.95
C THR A 776 19.65 -18.29 14.14
N ILE A 777 18.36 -18.01 13.92
CA ILE A 777 17.40 -17.75 15.02
C ILE A 777 16.67 -19.03 15.40
N ASP A 778 17.09 -19.59 16.54
CA ASP A 778 16.42 -20.60 17.37
C ASP A 778 16.37 -22.04 16.79
N GLU A 779 16.49 -23.04 17.68
CA GLU A 779 16.39 -24.46 17.31
C GLU A 779 14.92 -24.93 17.25
N ASP A 780 14.00 -24.31 18.00
CA ASP A 780 12.56 -24.65 18.04
C ASP A 780 11.77 -24.22 16.76
N MET A 781 12.41 -23.54 15.81
CA MET A 781 11.76 -22.77 14.72
C MET A 781 11.29 -23.58 13.48
N ARG A 782 10.67 -24.75 13.70
CA ARG A 782 10.11 -25.73 12.72
C ARG A 782 11.14 -26.36 11.78
N ASP A 783 11.41 -27.65 11.97
CA ASP A 783 12.33 -28.48 11.17
C ASP A 783 12.19 -28.36 9.64
N VAL A 784 10.96 -28.20 9.13
CA VAL A 784 10.65 -28.21 7.69
C VAL A 784 11.52 -27.22 6.91
N TRP A 785 11.78 -26.02 7.45
CA TRP A 785 12.59 -25.00 6.77
C TRP A 785 14.05 -25.40 6.60
N ARG A 786 14.60 -26.03 7.64
CA ARG A 786 15.94 -26.60 7.63
C ARG A 786 15.97 -27.81 6.68
N SER A 787 14.93 -28.64 6.71
CA SER A 787 14.76 -29.80 5.82
C SER A 787 14.78 -29.42 4.33
N ASP A 788 14.03 -28.40 3.89
CA ASP A 788 14.02 -27.98 2.48
C ASP A 788 15.37 -27.43 2.03
N PHE A 789 16.05 -26.64 2.89
CA PHE A 789 17.36 -26.08 2.57
C PHE A 789 18.45 -27.16 2.51
N LEU A 790 18.37 -28.18 3.38
CA LEU A 790 19.21 -29.38 3.35
C LEU A 790 18.88 -30.29 2.14
N LEU A 791 17.61 -30.39 1.75
CA LEU A 791 17.17 -31.12 0.55
C LEU A 791 17.78 -30.51 -0.71
N ALA A 792 17.73 -29.18 -0.86
CA ALA A 792 18.36 -28.49 -1.98
C ALA A 792 19.88 -28.75 -2.05
N ALA A 793 20.59 -28.67 -0.91
CA ALA A 793 22.02 -29.01 -0.83
C ALA A 793 22.29 -30.47 -1.24
N SER A 794 21.49 -31.41 -0.72
CA SER A 794 21.59 -32.85 -1.03
C SER A 794 21.32 -33.14 -2.50
N LYS A 795 20.34 -32.47 -3.12
CA LYS A 795 20.07 -32.56 -4.57
C LYS A 795 21.20 -31.96 -5.40
N ALA A 796 21.89 -30.91 -4.93
CA ALA A 796 23.08 -30.38 -5.61
C ALA A 796 24.27 -31.35 -5.54
N ALA A 797 24.53 -31.96 -4.37
CA ALA A 797 25.54 -33.00 -4.22
C ALA A 797 25.21 -34.25 -5.07
N ALA A 798 23.93 -34.63 -5.14
CA ALA A 798 23.48 -35.71 -6.02
C ALA A 798 23.64 -35.36 -7.52
N ALA A 799 23.37 -34.11 -7.92
CA ALA A 799 23.60 -33.65 -9.28
C ALA A 799 25.09 -33.67 -9.64
N ARG A 800 25.99 -33.26 -8.73
CA ARG A 800 27.46 -33.41 -8.88
C ARG A 800 27.84 -34.87 -9.14
N ARG A 801 27.36 -35.81 -8.31
CA ARG A 801 27.62 -37.25 -8.47
C ARG A 801 27.06 -37.83 -9.78
N ALA A 802 25.88 -37.38 -10.23
CA ALA A 802 25.22 -37.91 -11.42
C ALA A 802 25.70 -37.31 -12.76
N LEU A 803 26.17 -36.06 -12.75
CA LEU A 803 26.55 -35.32 -13.96
C LEU A 803 28.07 -35.09 -14.10
N GLY A 804 28.85 -35.26 -13.03
CA GLY A 804 30.31 -35.23 -13.01
C GLY A 804 30.93 -33.90 -12.60
N ASP A 805 32.27 -33.87 -12.63
CA ASP A 805 33.12 -32.81 -12.05
C ASP A 805 32.95 -31.42 -12.68
N GLU A 806 32.26 -31.32 -13.82
CA GLU A 806 31.84 -30.04 -14.41
C GLU A 806 31.02 -29.17 -13.43
N LEU A 807 30.34 -29.79 -12.45
CA LEU A 807 29.61 -29.10 -11.38
C LEU A 807 30.46 -28.81 -10.11
N ALA A 808 31.72 -29.26 -10.05
CA ALA A 808 32.59 -29.02 -8.89
C ALA A 808 32.92 -27.53 -8.72
N GLY A 809 33.22 -26.80 -9.80
CA GLY A 809 33.48 -25.36 -9.77
C GLY A 809 32.28 -24.53 -9.26
N PRO A 810 31.06 -24.73 -9.79
CA PRO A 810 29.85 -24.13 -9.26
C PRO A 810 29.60 -24.39 -7.76
N VAL A 811 29.83 -25.62 -7.29
CA VAL A 811 29.70 -25.97 -5.87
C VAL A 811 30.79 -25.30 -5.02
N GLN A 812 32.05 -25.34 -5.45
CA GLN A 812 33.16 -24.76 -4.70
C GLN A 812 32.97 -23.25 -4.48
N ARG A 813 32.42 -22.52 -5.45
CA ARG A 813 32.13 -21.08 -5.34
C ARG A 813 31.18 -20.74 -4.18
N ILE A 814 30.27 -21.67 -3.81
CA ILE A 814 29.36 -21.52 -2.67
C ILE A 814 30.07 -21.83 -1.34
N LEU A 815 30.98 -22.81 -1.35
CA LEU A 815 31.81 -23.14 -0.20
C LEU A 815 32.82 -22.02 0.11
N ASP A 816 33.30 -21.31 -0.92
CA ASP A 816 34.21 -20.17 -0.79
C ASP A 816 33.52 -18.86 -0.37
N ASP A 817 32.26 -18.61 -0.77
CA ASP A 817 31.53 -17.38 -0.45
C ASP A 817 31.38 -17.17 1.08
N PRO A 818 32.03 -16.17 1.70
CA PRO A 818 32.03 -16.01 3.16
C PRO A 818 30.67 -15.57 3.73
N LEU A 819 29.70 -15.19 2.89
CA LEU A 819 28.39 -14.71 3.31
C LEU A 819 27.33 -15.83 3.35
N VAL A 820 27.60 -16.97 2.72
CA VAL A 820 26.80 -18.20 2.78
C VAL A 820 26.94 -18.86 4.17
N ILE A 821 25.80 -19.17 4.79
CA ILE A 821 25.73 -19.76 6.14
C ILE A 821 26.50 -21.10 6.28
N PRO A 822 27.26 -21.32 7.39
CA PRO A 822 28.08 -22.53 7.56
C PRO A 822 27.32 -23.85 7.55
N ALA A 823 26.13 -23.91 8.17
CA ALA A 823 25.33 -25.15 8.24
C ALA A 823 24.94 -25.69 6.85
N PHE A 824 24.74 -24.79 5.88
CA PHE A 824 24.47 -25.15 4.49
C PHE A 824 25.72 -25.62 3.75
N LYS A 825 26.89 -25.00 4.00
CA LYS A 825 28.17 -25.46 3.44
C LYS A 825 28.50 -26.88 3.85
N VAL A 826 28.21 -27.27 5.10
CA VAL A 826 28.36 -28.65 5.58
C VAL A 826 27.51 -29.61 4.75
N ALA A 827 26.21 -29.33 4.62
CA ALA A 827 25.29 -30.18 3.87
C ALA A 827 25.58 -30.26 2.36
N LEU A 828 26.18 -29.21 1.78
CA LEU A 828 26.63 -29.19 0.38
C LEU A 828 27.99 -29.90 0.18
N SER A 829 28.77 -30.05 1.25
CA SER A 829 30.07 -30.76 1.25
C SER A 829 29.94 -32.25 1.56
N ASP A 830 28.82 -32.69 2.14
CA ASP A 830 28.61 -34.08 2.52
C ASP A 830 28.43 -34.97 1.28
N ASP A 831 29.48 -35.72 0.94
CA ASP A 831 29.48 -36.63 -0.19
C ASP A 831 28.58 -37.87 0.00
N GLY A 832 27.91 -38.01 1.15
CA GLY A 832 27.01 -39.14 1.44
C GLY A 832 27.76 -40.44 1.71
N SER A 833 29.02 -40.33 2.14
CA SER A 833 29.91 -41.47 2.41
C SER A 833 29.78 -42.03 3.83
N GLN A 834 28.92 -41.46 4.68
CA GLN A 834 28.43 -42.15 5.86
C GLN A 834 27.34 -43.16 5.44
N PRO A 835 27.53 -44.48 5.65
CA PRO A 835 26.44 -45.43 5.47
C PRO A 835 25.35 -45.15 6.51
N ALA A 836 24.09 -45.16 6.09
CA ALA A 836 22.97 -45.04 7.02
C ALA A 836 22.98 -46.23 8.01
N GLY A 837 23.33 -45.95 9.26
CA GLY A 837 23.18 -46.88 10.37
C GLY A 837 21.69 -47.10 10.70
N PRO A 838 21.35 -48.25 11.32
CA PRO A 838 19.98 -48.57 11.73
C PRO A 838 19.50 -47.76 12.94
#